data_AF-A0A8K0JY38-F1
#
_entry.id   AF-A0A8K0JY38-F1
#
_cell.length_a   1.000
_cell.length_b   1.000
_cell.length_c   1.000
_cell.angle_alpha   90.00
_cell.angle_beta   90.00
_cell.angle_gamma   90.00
#
_symmetry.space_group_name_H-M   'P 1'
#
loop_
_entity.id
_entity.type
_entity.pdbx_description
1 polymer ?
#
loop_
_entity_poly.entity_id
_entity_poly.type
_entity_poly.pdbx_seq_one_letter_code
_entity_poly.pdbx_strand_id
1 'polypeptide(L)'
;MVSIPQMLCERDTEDFNDFGQSRKFAWNIFNDIHSSVATQLNSPCKFLSLIQTFKHIYVSKKTSISSRIERLQAGVSKLTEARSVVEGLKKNAADQKSILSEKQEKANEALQAIAETMRGANVKKSEMEALREKTIKENKALVERKAEIDQELSEVEPLVKEAAKAVGEIKSEALSEIRSLRAPPEVVRDILEGVLRLMGIQDTSWNSMKIFLSKRGVKEEIRAFDAHLVQPGNREAVEILLREHSESFNPKVAKRASVAAAPLATWVKANVKYSKVLQKIHPLEKEQETLVKNLKFAEHQLSKLAMGLADVEGNVEKLQKQLSTFSREAAETEVRLSEAQETLKASEGLVSQLQEEYNRWRVQVRELLKELEDLPWKVVLAAAFATYLLPSSEDLRRHYLQKWEEMVFEKYQSSVPFHFCHFLSTERELLQWQADGLPADMLSIENAVAILKMPICPLIIDPSMVCRDWLIRHLQDRNTEVVSQEMSKFDTTLELAVRFGKVLVVEDVECIHPFIIPVLRGDYIHQGTRKLVPVGEKLVDFHENFKIFLITQNENLELLSSVMSAVTYVNFTITELGLAGQLLSSVLQYVKPELDEQRIKLLKDEEQLNLKLEGIQENLLQLLATAQGDILQNKELLHSLNETKASSAAVTKSLLGLSNVRSELHKECDSYSPLTTFGSALYFSTLALGRIKGIYQYSTSSFVRLVNKALEKSENEGKSIDLKEVQRKLLRLVYYHVSQSLFKEDRMIFSLHLAHKMFKEKFHNMEWELFTGQVVVDVKSEIGKAMLSLPSWVEEDRVFSICQLKAVLPSVYAKLNLTKNSPRPDLLISYDEIIEGGQDDMKLTPFQKVLIAQAFVPDILVDVVSQFSQYTLGNILSSLKF
;
A
#
# COMPACT_ATOMS: atom_id res chain seq x y z
N MET A 1 23.18 45.24 29.09
CA MET A 1 21.89 44.52 29.01
C MET A 1 20.84 45.49 28.50
N VAL A 2 20.47 45.40 27.22
CA VAL A 2 19.34 46.17 26.70
C VAL A 2 18.07 45.41 27.11
N SER A 3 17.32 45.97 28.05
CA SER A 3 15.99 45.47 28.41
C SER A 3 15.08 45.68 27.21
N ILE A 4 14.71 44.61 26.50
CA ILE A 4 13.76 44.66 25.39
C ILE A 4 12.36 44.89 25.99
N PRO A 5 11.65 45.99 25.65
CA PRO A 5 10.34 46.28 26.23
C PRO A 5 9.29 45.22 25.89
N GLN A 6 8.59 44.68 26.90
CA GLN A 6 7.47 43.75 26.72
C GLN A 6 6.37 44.27 25.77
N MET A 7 6.23 45.60 25.67
CA MET A 7 5.17 46.26 24.89
C MET A 7 5.31 46.16 23.37
N LEU A 8 6.48 45.82 22.83
CA LEU A 8 6.67 45.63 21.37
C LEU A 8 5.99 44.35 20.84
N CYS A 9 5.50 43.47 21.71
CA CYS A 9 5.00 42.14 21.34
C CYS A 9 3.50 41.91 21.61
N GLU A 10 2.79 42.85 22.24
CA GLU A 10 1.37 42.67 22.63
C GLU A 10 0.38 42.91 21.47
N ARG A 11 0.79 43.53 20.36
CA ARG A 11 -0.13 43.92 19.28
C ARG A 11 -0.40 42.85 18.20
N ASP A 12 0.46 41.83 18.05
CA ASP A 12 0.43 40.93 16.87
C ASP A 12 0.40 39.41 17.18
N THR A 13 0.02 38.98 18.39
CA THR A 13 0.35 37.62 18.90
C THR A 13 -0.85 36.76 19.34
N GLU A 14 -1.91 36.67 18.53
CA GLU A 14 -2.98 35.67 18.72
C GLU A 14 -2.51 34.22 18.40
N ASP A 15 -1.46 34.07 17.57
CA ASP A 15 -0.97 32.77 17.07
C ASP A 15 -0.15 31.92 18.08
N PHE A 16 0.14 32.46 19.28
CA PHE A 16 1.00 31.78 20.28
C PHE A 16 0.23 30.92 21.29
N ASN A 17 -1.03 30.56 20.98
CA ASN A 17 -1.89 29.77 21.88
C ASN A 17 -1.50 28.29 21.98
N ASP A 18 -0.72 27.75 21.05
CA ASP A 18 -0.31 26.33 21.05
C ASP A 18 0.82 26.02 22.05
N PHE A 19 1.46 27.05 22.62
CA PHE A 19 2.40 26.87 23.72
C PHE A 19 1.61 26.63 25.02
N GLY A 20 1.33 25.37 25.35
CA GLY A 20 0.87 24.98 26.69
C GLY A 20 1.80 25.52 27.79
N GLN A 21 1.24 25.76 28.99
CA GLN A 21 1.90 26.32 30.20
C GLN A 21 3.18 27.17 29.93
N SER A 22 3.03 28.23 29.15
CA SER A 22 3.32 29.65 29.46
C SER A 22 4.10 30.32 28.32
N ARG A 23 3.45 31.30 27.67
CA ARG A 23 4.08 32.30 26.79
C ARG A 23 5.36 32.93 27.38
N LYS A 24 5.45 33.00 28.72
CA LYS A 24 6.65 33.38 29.48
C LYS A 24 7.87 32.49 29.23
N PHE A 25 7.70 31.16 29.12
CA PHE A 25 8.82 30.24 28.92
C PHE A 25 9.36 30.27 27.49
N ALA A 26 8.48 30.40 26.49
CA ALA A 26 8.90 30.64 25.11
C ALA A 26 9.62 31.99 24.97
N TRP A 27 9.19 33.02 25.68
CA TRP A 27 9.90 34.31 25.67
C TRP A 27 11.29 34.23 26.32
N ASN A 28 11.42 33.51 27.44
CA ASN A 28 12.71 33.32 28.11
C ASN A 28 13.74 32.68 27.17
N ILE A 29 13.36 31.69 26.35
CA ILE A 29 14.33 31.05 25.45
C ILE A 29 14.82 31.99 24.35
N PHE A 30 13.95 32.83 23.77
CA PHE A 30 14.37 33.82 22.78
C PHE A 30 15.34 34.84 23.40
N ASN A 31 15.08 35.26 24.65
CA ASN A 31 15.94 36.21 25.35
C ASN A 31 17.29 35.57 25.77
N ASP A 32 17.28 34.32 26.22
CA ASP A 32 18.48 33.56 26.55
C ASP A 32 19.36 33.36 25.31
N ILE A 33 18.76 32.98 24.18
CA ILE A 33 19.48 32.85 22.90
C ILE A 33 20.06 34.21 22.51
N HIS A 34 19.26 35.28 22.50
CA HIS A 34 19.71 36.61 22.10
C HIS A 34 20.84 37.15 22.99
N SER A 35 20.75 36.94 24.30
CA SER A 35 21.78 37.34 25.26
C SER A 35 23.04 36.46 25.20
N SER A 36 22.94 35.23 24.69
CA SER A 36 24.08 34.33 24.52
C SER A 36 25.02 34.71 23.37
N VAL A 37 24.54 35.51 22.40
CA VAL A 37 25.29 35.93 21.21
C VAL A 37 26.20 37.12 21.54
N ALA A 38 27.34 37.22 20.84
CA ALA A 38 28.27 38.34 20.96
C ALA A 38 27.58 39.72 20.81
N THR A 39 28.08 40.73 21.51
CA THR A 39 27.50 42.08 21.60
C THR A 39 27.32 42.76 20.24
N GLN A 40 28.16 42.44 19.25
CA GLN A 40 28.07 42.95 17.87
C GLN A 40 26.83 42.43 17.10
N LEU A 41 26.29 41.27 17.50
CA LEU A 41 25.12 40.63 16.88
C LEU A 41 23.84 40.84 17.72
N ASN A 42 23.96 41.43 18.90
CA ASN A 42 22.90 41.62 19.88
C ASN A 42 22.19 42.98 19.68
N SER A 43 21.45 43.10 18.57
CA SER A 43 20.63 44.29 18.25
C SER A 43 19.13 43.98 18.41
N PRO A 44 18.31 44.91 18.95
CA PRO A 44 16.86 44.74 19.06
C PRO A 44 16.17 44.43 17.72
N CYS A 45 16.70 44.96 16.61
CA CYS A 45 16.13 44.70 15.29
C CYS A 45 16.35 43.24 14.85
N LYS A 46 17.50 42.64 15.23
CA LYS A 46 17.77 41.21 14.99
C LYS A 46 16.89 40.33 15.87
N PHE A 47 16.55 40.77 17.08
CA PHE A 47 15.58 40.07 17.93
C PHE A 47 14.18 40.04 17.29
N LEU A 48 13.73 41.13 16.66
CA LEU A 48 12.48 41.14 15.91
C LEU A 48 12.56 40.23 14.67
N SER A 49 13.70 40.26 13.96
CA SER A 49 13.96 39.39 12.80
C SER A 49 13.89 37.90 13.19
N LEU A 50 14.41 37.55 14.38
CA LEU A 50 14.32 36.20 14.95
C LEU A 50 12.86 35.75 15.12
N ILE A 51 12.02 36.61 15.70
CA ILE A 51 10.60 36.30 15.94
C ILE A 51 9.84 36.16 14.62
N GLN A 52 10.09 37.07 13.67
CA GLN A 52 9.46 37.00 12.34
C GLN A 52 9.86 35.72 11.59
N THR A 53 11.16 35.38 11.62
CA THR A 53 11.68 34.16 11.02
C THR A 53 11.11 32.91 11.69
N PHE A 54 11.01 32.91 13.02
CA PHE A 54 10.35 31.85 13.78
C PHE A 54 8.90 31.67 13.34
N LYS A 55 8.11 32.74 13.29
CA LYS A 55 6.70 32.70 12.87
C LYS A 55 6.55 32.12 11.46
N HIS A 56 7.37 32.60 10.53
CA HIS A 56 7.34 32.14 9.14
C HIS A 56 7.65 30.63 9.04
N ILE A 57 8.76 30.18 9.64
CA ILE A 57 9.16 28.77 9.60
C ILE A 57 8.12 27.90 10.33
N TYR A 58 7.62 28.34 11.48
CA TYR A 58 6.65 27.58 12.28
C TYR A 58 5.35 27.37 11.52
N VAL A 59 4.76 28.43 10.95
CA VAL A 59 3.50 28.32 10.18
C VAL A 59 3.70 27.44 8.94
N SER A 60 4.77 27.64 8.19
CA SER A 60 5.09 26.83 7.00
C SER A 60 5.27 25.35 7.33
N LYS A 61 6.07 25.02 8.36
CA LYS A 61 6.29 23.64 8.78
C LYS A 61 5.05 23.01 9.41
N LYS A 62 4.31 23.73 10.25
CA LYS A 62 3.07 23.24 10.87
C LYS A 62 2.04 22.89 9.79
N THR A 63 1.79 23.78 8.84
CA THR A 63 0.85 23.50 7.74
C THR A 63 1.30 22.34 6.85
N SER A 64 2.60 22.24 6.54
CA SER A 64 3.16 21.12 5.79
C SER A 64 3.05 19.78 6.54
N ILE A 65 3.34 19.75 7.84
CA ILE A 65 3.25 18.53 8.66
C ILE A 65 1.79 18.14 8.86
N SER A 66 0.91 19.08 9.22
CA SER A 66 -0.52 18.82 9.39
C SER A 66 -1.18 18.28 8.13
N SER A 67 -0.95 18.90 6.96
CA SER A 67 -1.49 18.40 5.69
C SER A 67 -0.96 17.01 5.31
N ARG A 68 0.29 16.69 5.67
CA ARG A 68 0.86 15.35 5.48
C ARG A 68 0.24 14.33 6.44
N ILE A 69 0.02 14.69 7.70
CA ILE A 69 -0.68 13.87 8.68
C ILE A 69 -2.10 13.57 8.20
N GLU A 70 -2.86 14.58 7.76
CA GLU A 70 -4.23 14.41 7.26
C GLU A 70 -4.29 13.44 6.08
N ARG A 71 -3.41 13.60 5.09
CA ARG A 71 -3.32 12.69 3.92
C ARG A 71 -3.00 11.26 4.33
N LEU A 72 -1.99 11.07 5.19
CA LEU A 72 -1.60 9.74 5.66
C LEU A 72 -2.69 9.09 6.52
N GLN A 73 -3.34 9.86 7.40
CA GLN A 73 -4.46 9.38 8.22
C GLN A 73 -5.65 8.98 7.36
N ALA A 74 -5.98 9.73 6.30
CA ALA A 74 -7.01 9.36 5.34
C ALA A 74 -6.68 8.02 4.66
N GLY A 75 -5.44 7.85 4.19
CA GLY A 75 -4.99 6.59 3.58
C GLY A 75 -5.02 5.40 4.56
N VAL A 76 -4.54 5.59 5.80
CA VAL A 76 -4.57 4.56 6.85
C VAL A 76 -6.00 4.19 7.24
N SER A 77 -6.90 5.18 7.35
CA SER A 77 -8.33 4.97 7.62
C SER A 77 -8.98 4.12 6.52
N LYS A 78 -8.73 4.47 5.24
CA LYS A 78 -9.23 3.72 4.08
C LYS A 78 -8.73 2.28 4.02
N LEU A 79 -7.45 2.04 4.36
CA LEU A 79 -6.92 0.67 4.45
C LEU A 79 -7.52 -0.11 5.63
N THR A 80 -7.84 0.55 6.73
CA THR A 80 -8.50 -0.08 7.89
C THR A 80 -9.93 -0.46 7.55
N GLU A 81 -10.66 0.42 6.86
CA GLU A 81 -11.99 0.15 6.30
C GLU A 81 -11.96 -1.05 5.35
N ALA A 82 -11.05 -1.05 4.38
CA ALA A 82 -10.88 -2.16 3.43
C ALA A 82 -10.61 -3.50 4.14
N ARG A 83 -9.77 -3.51 5.18
CA ARG A 83 -9.54 -4.73 5.99
C ARG A 83 -10.80 -5.23 6.67
N SER A 84 -11.58 -4.33 7.27
CA SER A 84 -12.85 -4.69 7.91
C SER A 84 -13.84 -5.26 6.92
N VAL A 85 -13.91 -4.70 5.70
CA VAL A 85 -14.76 -5.22 4.62
C VAL A 85 -14.30 -6.62 4.18
N VAL A 86 -12.98 -6.85 4.03
CA VAL A 86 -12.44 -8.18 3.69
C VAL A 86 -12.75 -9.21 4.78
N GLU A 87 -12.60 -8.86 6.06
CA GLU A 87 -12.97 -9.75 7.16
C GLU A 87 -14.47 -10.08 7.16
N GLY A 88 -15.32 -9.08 6.89
CA GLY A 88 -16.76 -9.28 6.73
C GLY A 88 -17.12 -10.18 5.55
N LEU A 89 -16.52 -9.94 4.37
CA LEU A 89 -16.68 -10.78 3.17
C LEU A 89 -16.23 -12.22 3.43
N LYS A 90 -15.13 -12.41 4.16
CA LYS A 90 -14.61 -13.73 4.53
C LYS A 90 -15.58 -14.50 5.41
N LYS A 91 -16.19 -13.83 6.38
CA LYS A 91 -17.23 -14.41 7.21
C LYS A 91 -18.47 -14.76 6.38
N ASN A 92 -18.94 -13.82 5.56
CA ASN A 92 -20.11 -14.03 4.70
C ASN A 92 -19.91 -15.18 3.69
N ALA A 93 -18.72 -15.29 3.09
CA ALA A 93 -18.38 -16.38 2.18
C ALA A 93 -18.31 -17.73 2.92
N ALA A 94 -17.83 -17.76 4.16
CA ALA A 94 -17.83 -18.97 4.98
C ALA A 94 -19.27 -19.40 5.33
N ASP A 95 -20.14 -18.45 5.71
CA ASP A 95 -21.55 -18.70 6.01
C ASP A 95 -22.30 -19.18 4.76
N GLN A 96 -22.10 -18.54 3.62
CA GLN A 96 -22.68 -18.96 2.33
C GLN A 96 -22.21 -20.35 1.91
N LYS A 97 -20.94 -20.69 2.15
CA LYS A 97 -20.41 -22.03 1.86
C LYS A 97 -21.08 -23.10 2.71
N SER A 98 -21.33 -22.80 3.98
CA SER A 98 -22.07 -23.68 4.89
C SER A 98 -23.52 -23.88 4.41
N ILE A 99 -24.21 -22.77 4.10
CA ILE A 99 -25.59 -22.80 3.60
C ILE A 99 -25.69 -23.55 2.27
N LEU A 100 -24.73 -23.37 1.36
CA LEU A 100 -24.69 -24.10 0.09
C LEU A 100 -24.59 -25.61 0.33
N SER A 101 -23.70 -26.04 1.24
CA SER A 101 -23.55 -27.44 1.60
C SER A 101 -24.85 -28.02 2.14
N GLU A 102 -25.52 -27.32 3.06
CA GLU A 102 -26.79 -27.76 3.64
C GLU A 102 -27.91 -27.86 2.58
N LYS A 103 -27.98 -26.89 1.64
CA LYS A 103 -28.96 -26.92 0.55
C LYS A 103 -28.68 -28.01 -0.47
N GLN A 104 -27.41 -28.27 -0.79
CA GLN A 104 -27.00 -29.38 -1.66
C GLN A 104 -27.33 -30.73 -1.02
N GLU A 105 -27.12 -30.86 0.29
CA GLU A 105 -27.45 -32.07 1.05
C GLU A 105 -28.96 -32.33 1.05
N LYS A 106 -29.79 -31.32 1.37
CA LYS A 106 -31.26 -31.43 1.30
C LYS A 106 -31.78 -31.72 -0.12
N ALA A 107 -31.14 -31.16 -1.15
CA ALA A 107 -31.48 -31.49 -2.53
C ALA A 107 -31.14 -32.95 -2.87
N ASN A 108 -29.99 -33.45 -2.42
CA ASN A 108 -29.58 -34.84 -2.60
C ASN A 108 -30.49 -35.82 -1.84
N GLU A 109 -30.90 -35.48 -0.61
CA GLU A 109 -31.88 -36.26 0.18
C GLU A 109 -33.23 -36.33 -0.54
N ALA A 110 -33.75 -35.19 -1.03
CA ALA A 110 -34.99 -35.15 -1.80
C ALA A 110 -34.89 -36.00 -3.08
N LEU A 111 -33.74 -35.98 -3.75
CA LEU A 111 -33.49 -36.78 -4.95
C LEU A 111 -33.45 -38.28 -4.64
N GLN A 112 -32.80 -38.69 -3.55
CA GLN A 112 -32.83 -40.08 -3.08
C GLN A 112 -34.26 -40.53 -2.72
N ALA A 113 -35.01 -39.71 -1.98
CA ALA A 113 -36.39 -40.00 -1.62
C ALA A 113 -37.29 -40.17 -2.86
N ILE A 114 -37.11 -39.34 -3.89
CA ILE A 114 -37.80 -39.49 -5.20
C ILE A 114 -37.39 -40.79 -5.87
N ALA A 115 -36.09 -41.13 -5.89
CA ALA A 115 -35.61 -42.35 -6.52
C ALA A 115 -36.15 -43.62 -5.84
N GLU A 116 -36.29 -43.61 -4.51
CA GLU A 116 -36.90 -44.71 -3.75
C GLU A 116 -38.42 -44.80 -3.96
N THR A 117 -39.13 -43.67 -3.89
CA THR A 117 -40.58 -43.63 -4.13
C THR A 117 -40.93 -44.00 -5.58
N MET A 118 -40.17 -43.56 -6.59
CA MET A 118 -40.36 -43.95 -7.99
C MET A 118 -40.09 -45.44 -8.22
N ARG A 119 -39.10 -46.02 -7.53
CA ARG A 119 -38.85 -47.47 -7.60
C ARG A 119 -40.01 -48.27 -7.04
N GLY A 120 -40.55 -47.85 -5.88
CA GLY A 120 -41.75 -48.46 -5.28
C GLY A 120 -43.01 -48.25 -6.12
N ALA A 121 -43.18 -47.09 -6.76
CA ALA A 121 -44.31 -46.79 -7.64
C ALA A 121 -44.31 -47.65 -8.90
N ASN A 122 -43.14 -47.85 -9.54
CA ASN A 122 -43.02 -48.67 -10.74
C ASN A 122 -43.37 -50.14 -10.49
N VAL A 123 -43.01 -50.70 -9.33
CA VAL A 123 -43.41 -52.07 -8.94
C VAL A 123 -44.93 -52.16 -8.81
N LYS A 124 -45.56 -51.24 -8.05
CA LYS A 124 -47.02 -51.20 -7.89
C LYS A 124 -47.76 -50.96 -9.20
N LYS A 125 -47.17 -50.19 -10.12
CA LYS A 125 -47.74 -49.92 -11.45
C LYS A 125 -47.72 -51.17 -12.32
N SER A 126 -46.62 -51.94 -12.32
CA SER A 126 -46.53 -53.22 -13.01
C SER A 126 -47.52 -54.25 -12.46
N GLU A 127 -47.69 -54.32 -11.14
CA GLU A 127 -48.68 -55.19 -10.50
C GLU A 127 -50.12 -54.82 -10.90
N MET A 128 -50.42 -53.52 -10.97
CA MET A 128 -51.72 -53.01 -11.41
C MET A 128 -51.99 -53.36 -12.88
N GLU A 129 -51.02 -53.20 -13.78
CA GLU A 129 -51.17 -53.51 -15.20
C GLU A 129 -51.42 -55.01 -15.43
N ALA A 130 -50.67 -55.88 -14.73
CA ALA A 130 -50.88 -57.33 -14.77
C ALA A 130 -52.27 -57.74 -14.25
N LEU A 131 -52.73 -57.12 -13.16
CA LEU A 131 -54.06 -57.38 -12.60
C LEU A 131 -55.17 -56.88 -13.53
N ARG A 132 -54.98 -55.71 -14.16
CA ARG A 132 -55.93 -55.13 -15.14
C ARG A 132 -56.10 -56.03 -16.36
N GLU A 133 -55.01 -56.60 -16.88
CA GLU A 133 -55.08 -57.54 -18.00
C GLU A 133 -55.86 -58.80 -17.63
N LYS A 134 -55.67 -59.30 -16.40
CA LYS A 134 -56.40 -60.47 -15.87
C LYS A 134 -57.90 -60.18 -15.74
N THR A 135 -58.28 -59.02 -15.20
CA THR A 135 -59.69 -58.60 -15.08
C THR A 135 -60.38 -58.46 -16.44
N ILE A 136 -59.67 -57.97 -17.46
CA ILE A 136 -60.22 -57.88 -18.83
C ILE A 136 -60.49 -59.28 -19.41
N LYS A 137 -59.59 -60.25 -19.19
CA LYS A 137 -59.78 -61.64 -19.64
C LYS A 137 -60.96 -62.32 -18.92
N GLU A 138 -61.05 -62.17 -17.61
CA GLU A 138 -62.15 -62.74 -16.80
C GLU A 138 -63.52 -62.10 -17.15
N ASN A 139 -63.55 -60.80 -17.45
CA ASN A 139 -64.78 -60.12 -17.87
C ASN A 139 -65.27 -60.58 -19.27
N LYS A 140 -64.36 -60.79 -20.22
CA LYS A 140 -64.72 -61.33 -21.54
C LYS A 140 -65.34 -62.73 -21.43
N ALA A 141 -64.73 -63.62 -20.66
CA ALA A 141 -65.24 -64.98 -20.43
C ALA A 141 -66.64 -64.97 -19.79
N LEU A 142 -66.90 -64.03 -18.87
CA LEU A 142 -68.22 -63.88 -18.24
C LEU A 142 -69.30 -63.38 -19.20
N VAL A 143 -68.95 -62.48 -20.13
CA VAL A 143 -69.89 -61.96 -21.15
C VAL A 143 -70.26 -63.05 -22.16
N GLU A 144 -69.27 -63.82 -22.64
CA GLU A 144 -69.51 -64.96 -23.54
C GLU A 144 -70.41 -66.00 -22.87
N ARG A 145 -70.15 -66.33 -21.60
CA ARG A 145 -70.92 -67.35 -20.89
C ARG A 145 -72.36 -66.93 -20.57
N LYS A 146 -72.59 -65.64 -20.28
CA LYS A 146 -73.94 -65.08 -20.13
C LYS A 146 -74.76 -65.21 -21.42
N ALA A 147 -74.14 -64.93 -22.57
CA ALA A 147 -74.83 -65.01 -23.86
C ALA A 147 -75.30 -66.45 -24.18
N GLU A 148 -74.52 -67.47 -23.80
CA GLU A 148 -74.88 -68.88 -24.00
C GLU A 148 -76.08 -69.30 -23.13
N ILE A 149 -76.14 -68.84 -21.88
CA ILE A 149 -77.25 -69.13 -20.94
C ILE A 149 -78.54 -68.44 -21.42
N ASP A 150 -78.45 -67.17 -21.83
CA ASP A 150 -79.61 -66.41 -22.33
C ASP A 150 -80.17 -67.01 -23.64
N GLN A 151 -79.29 -67.55 -24.50
CA GLN A 151 -79.70 -68.20 -25.75
C GLN A 151 -80.52 -69.47 -25.48
N GLU A 152 -80.07 -70.35 -24.58
CA GLU A 152 -80.80 -71.60 -24.26
C GLU A 152 -82.15 -71.34 -23.53
N LEU A 153 -82.23 -70.30 -22.70
CA LEU A 153 -83.49 -69.92 -22.02
C LEU A 153 -84.53 -69.33 -22.98
N SER A 154 -84.09 -68.56 -23.98
CA SER A 154 -84.97 -67.82 -24.90
C SER A 154 -85.89 -68.73 -25.74
N GLU A 155 -85.48 -69.96 -26.03
CA GLU A 155 -86.25 -70.88 -26.87
C GLU A 155 -87.46 -71.50 -26.15
N VAL A 156 -87.39 -71.66 -24.83
CA VAL A 156 -88.36 -72.49 -24.09
C VAL A 156 -89.21 -71.70 -23.10
N GLU A 157 -88.69 -70.60 -22.56
CA GLU A 157 -89.45 -69.70 -21.68
C GLU A 157 -90.75 -69.12 -22.31
N PRO A 158 -90.78 -68.70 -23.60
CA PRO A 158 -92.02 -68.20 -24.20
C PRO A 158 -93.09 -69.27 -24.33
N LEU A 159 -92.71 -70.53 -24.60
CA LEU A 159 -93.64 -71.65 -24.74
C LEU A 159 -94.33 -72.01 -23.42
N VAL A 160 -93.62 -71.90 -22.29
CA VAL A 160 -94.19 -72.11 -20.96
C VAL A 160 -95.11 -70.95 -20.57
N LYS A 161 -94.69 -69.70 -20.81
CA LYS A 161 -95.51 -68.52 -20.53
C LYS A 161 -96.80 -68.52 -21.36
N GLU A 162 -96.73 -68.91 -22.64
CA GLU A 162 -97.90 -69.05 -23.51
C GLU A 162 -98.84 -70.16 -23.02
N ALA A 163 -98.30 -71.32 -22.64
CA ALA A 163 -99.11 -72.42 -22.13
C ALA A 163 -99.75 -72.12 -20.76
N ALA A 164 -99.04 -71.45 -19.85
CA ALA A 164 -99.58 -70.98 -18.57
C ALA A 164 -100.68 -69.91 -18.75
N LYS A 165 -100.53 -69.03 -19.74
CA LYS A 165 -101.58 -68.05 -20.11
C LYS A 165 -102.82 -68.74 -20.64
N ALA A 166 -102.67 -69.73 -21.53
CA ALA A 166 -103.78 -70.51 -22.08
C ALA A 166 -104.58 -71.26 -21.00
N VAL A 167 -103.91 -71.79 -19.96
CA VAL A 167 -104.58 -72.40 -18.79
C VAL A 167 -105.32 -71.34 -17.95
N GLY A 168 -104.77 -70.13 -17.85
CA GLY A 168 -105.41 -68.98 -17.23
C GLY A 168 -106.69 -68.49 -17.90
N GLU A 169 -106.97 -68.89 -19.15
CA GLU A 169 -108.17 -68.50 -19.90
C GLU A 169 -109.32 -69.53 -19.79
N ILE A 170 -109.09 -70.67 -19.12
CA ILE A 170 -110.14 -71.68 -18.90
C ILE A 170 -111.24 -71.12 -17.99
N LYS A 171 -112.50 -71.18 -18.42
CA LYS A 171 -113.67 -70.82 -17.60
C LYS A 171 -113.90 -71.89 -16.52
N SER A 172 -114.23 -71.47 -15.30
CA SER A 172 -114.53 -72.38 -14.18
C SER A 172 -115.69 -73.33 -14.48
N GLU A 173 -116.64 -72.90 -15.30
CA GLU A 173 -117.77 -73.70 -15.82
C GLU A 173 -117.27 -74.95 -16.56
N ALA A 174 -116.29 -74.82 -17.47
CA ALA A 174 -115.76 -75.94 -18.26
C ALA A 174 -115.01 -76.99 -17.42
N LEU A 175 -114.39 -76.58 -16.30
CA LEU A 175 -113.80 -77.52 -15.33
C LEU A 175 -114.87 -78.21 -14.48
N SER A 176 -115.97 -77.52 -14.19
CA SER A 176 -117.12 -78.10 -13.48
C SER A 176 -117.90 -79.12 -14.32
N GLU A 177 -117.92 -78.96 -15.65
CA GLU A 177 -118.48 -79.92 -16.61
C GLU A 177 -117.71 -81.25 -16.61
N ILE A 178 -116.37 -81.21 -16.59
CA ILE A 178 -115.56 -82.44 -16.50
C ILE A 178 -115.82 -83.18 -15.17
N ARG A 179 -116.10 -82.42 -14.08
CA ARG A 179 -116.36 -82.98 -12.75
C ARG A 179 -117.71 -83.71 -12.65
N SER A 180 -118.74 -83.25 -13.37
CA SER A 180 -120.10 -83.84 -13.30
C SER A 180 -120.25 -85.13 -14.11
N LEU A 181 -119.23 -85.53 -14.88
CA LEU A 181 -119.23 -86.78 -15.65
C LEU A 181 -119.21 -88.02 -14.73
N ARG A 182 -120.07 -89.00 -15.06
CA ARG A 182 -120.15 -90.28 -14.33
C ARG A 182 -118.87 -91.10 -14.48
N ALA A 183 -118.25 -91.06 -15.67
CA ALA A 183 -116.94 -91.65 -15.99
C ALA A 183 -116.19 -90.73 -16.99
N PRO A 184 -114.85 -90.62 -16.91
CA PRO A 184 -114.08 -89.75 -17.81
C PRO A 184 -113.86 -90.40 -19.18
N PRO A 185 -113.98 -89.64 -20.29
CA PRO A 185 -113.41 -90.05 -21.57
C PRO A 185 -111.89 -90.26 -21.45
N GLU A 186 -111.33 -91.26 -22.16
CA GLU A 186 -109.92 -91.64 -22.06
C GLU A 186 -108.96 -90.45 -22.27
N VAL A 187 -109.22 -89.60 -23.27
CA VAL A 187 -108.42 -88.40 -23.56
C VAL A 187 -108.32 -87.43 -22.37
N VAL A 188 -109.41 -87.26 -21.61
CA VAL A 188 -109.43 -86.35 -20.46
C VAL A 188 -108.72 -86.97 -19.26
N ARG A 189 -108.82 -88.29 -19.10
CA ARG A 189 -108.10 -89.03 -18.06
C ARG A 189 -106.59 -88.92 -18.25
N ASP A 190 -106.10 -89.15 -19.47
CA ASP A 190 -104.66 -89.10 -19.77
C ASP A 190 -104.07 -87.71 -19.50
N ILE A 191 -104.77 -86.65 -19.94
CA ILE A 191 -104.32 -85.26 -19.75
C ILE A 191 -104.30 -84.88 -18.27
N LEU A 192 -105.34 -85.25 -17.51
CA LEU A 192 -105.39 -84.99 -16.07
C LEU A 192 -104.36 -85.81 -15.30
N GLU A 193 -104.07 -87.03 -15.75
CA GLU A 193 -102.99 -87.85 -15.19
C GLU A 193 -101.62 -87.18 -15.40
N GLY A 194 -101.37 -86.63 -16.59
CA GLY A 194 -100.18 -85.84 -16.88
C GLY A 194 -100.05 -84.59 -16.01
N VAL A 195 -101.16 -83.88 -15.76
CA VAL A 195 -101.18 -82.69 -14.89
C VAL A 195 -100.90 -83.07 -13.43
N LEU A 196 -101.54 -84.12 -12.91
CA LEU A 196 -101.35 -84.59 -11.53
C LEU A 196 -99.92 -85.06 -11.26
N ARG A 197 -99.34 -85.85 -12.17
CA ARG A 197 -97.97 -86.34 -12.04
C ARG A 197 -96.94 -85.19 -12.06
N LEU A 198 -97.13 -84.17 -12.90
CA LEU A 198 -96.27 -82.97 -12.90
C LEU A 198 -96.37 -82.18 -11.60
N MET A 199 -97.56 -82.11 -10.99
CA MET A 199 -97.79 -81.45 -9.70
C MET A 199 -97.44 -82.31 -8.48
N GLY A 200 -96.89 -83.52 -8.69
CA GLY A 200 -96.40 -84.39 -7.62
C GLY A 200 -97.46 -85.24 -6.93
N ILE A 201 -98.67 -85.34 -7.48
CA ILE A 201 -99.75 -86.19 -6.96
C ILE A 201 -99.68 -87.54 -7.70
N GLN A 202 -99.32 -88.61 -6.98
CA GLN A 202 -99.12 -89.95 -7.56
C GLN A 202 -100.42 -90.77 -7.73
N ASP A 203 -101.51 -90.40 -7.04
CA ASP A 203 -102.78 -91.11 -7.14
C ASP A 203 -103.54 -90.71 -8.41
N THR A 204 -103.58 -91.63 -9.38
CA THR A 204 -104.20 -91.46 -10.72
C THR A 204 -105.64 -91.97 -10.79
N SER A 205 -106.26 -92.27 -9.65
CA SER A 205 -107.67 -92.67 -9.60
C SER A 205 -108.60 -91.51 -10.01
N TRP A 206 -109.75 -91.85 -10.61
CA TRP A 206 -110.75 -90.84 -11.02
C TRP A 206 -111.28 -90.02 -9.84
N ASN A 207 -111.32 -90.61 -8.63
CA ASN A 207 -111.66 -89.88 -7.42
C ASN A 207 -110.60 -88.82 -7.06
N SER A 208 -109.30 -89.16 -7.17
CA SER A 208 -108.20 -88.21 -6.96
C SER A 208 -108.24 -87.05 -7.97
N MET A 209 -108.52 -87.34 -9.25
CA MET A 209 -108.72 -86.32 -10.29
C MET A 209 -109.89 -85.37 -9.96
N LYS A 210 -111.01 -85.89 -9.46
CA LYS A 210 -112.15 -85.06 -9.02
C LYS A 210 -111.81 -84.20 -7.81
N ILE A 211 -111.13 -84.79 -6.82
CA ILE A 211 -110.71 -84.08 -5.61
C ILE A 211 -109.77 -82.93 -6.00
N PHE A 212 -108.80 -83.20 -6.88
CA PHE A 212 -107.89 -82.20 -7.39
C PHE A 212 -108.64 -81.07 -8.10
N LEU A 213 -109.53 -81.37 -9.05
CA LEU A 213 -110.36 -80.37 -9.73
C LEU A 213 -111.36 -79.65 -8.81
N SER A 214 -111.65 -80.18 -7.62
CA SER A 214 -112.59 -79.60 -6.65
C SER A 214 -111.94 -78.61 -5.67
N LYS A 215 -110.61 -78.55 -5.60
CA LYS A 215 -109.91 -77.60 -4.74
C LYS A 215 -110.22 -76.16 -5.21
N ARG A 216 -110.39 -75.23 -4.25
CA ARG A 216 -110.50 -73.80 -4.57
C ARG A 216 -109.13 -73.30 -5.01
N GLY A 217 -109.01 -72.76 -6.24
CA GLY A 217 -107.77 -72.16 -6.74
C GLY A 217 -106.86 -73.04 -7.62
N VAL A 218 -107.33 -74.20 -8.09
CA VAL A 218 -106.54 -75.15 -8.92
C VAL A 218 -105.99 -74.50 -10.19
N LYS A 219 -106.75 -73.57 -10.77
CA LYS A 219 -106.37 -72.84 -11.97
C LYS A 219 -105.14 -71.96 -11.72
N GLU A 220 -105.12 -71.26 -10.59
CA GLU A 220 -103.98 -70.45 -10.16
C GLU A 220 -102.78 -71.33 -9.79
N GLU A 221 -103.02 -72.50 -9.19
CA GLU A 221 -101.96 -73.48 -8.82
C GLU A 221 -101.24 -74.05 -10.06
N ILE A 222 -101.98 -74.35 -11.14
CA ILE A 222 -101.39 -74.81 -12.41
C ILE A 222 -100.67 -73.65 -13.14
N ARG A 223 -101.16 -72.41 -12.99
CA ARG A 223 -100.55 -71.22 -13.61
C ARG A 223 -99.25 -70.79 -12.91
N ALA A 224 -99.22 -70.86 -11.57
CA ALA A 224 -98.06 -70.47 -10.75
C ALA A 224 -97.04 -71.60 -10.58
N PHE A 225 -97.20 -72.69 -11.32
CA PHE A 225 -96.31 -73.84 -11.24
C PHE A 225 -94.89 -73.47 -11.67
N ASP A 226 -93.95 -73.69 -10.76
CA ASP A 226 -92.54 -73.52 -11.04
C ASP A 226 -91.92 -74.86 -11.48
N ALA A 227 -91.48 -74.89 -12.73
CA ALA A 227 -90.87 -76.07 -13.33
C ALA A 227 -89.49 -76.43 -12.74
N HIS A 228 -88.89 -75.57 -11.89
CA HIS A 228 -87.68 -75.91 -11.11
C HIS A 228 -87.95 -76.95 -10.01
N LEU A 229 -89.19 -77.05 -9.53
CA LEU A 229 -89.58 -77.93 -8.42
C LEU A 229 -89.96 -79.35 -8.88
N VAL A 230 -89.98 -79.60 -10.20
CA VAL A 230 -90.28 -80.91 -10.77
C VAL A 230 -89.18 -81.91 -10.42
N GLN A 231 -89.53 -82.94 -9.65
CA GLN A 231 -88.62 -84.05 -9.40
C GLN A 231 -88.37 -84.85 -10.69
N PRO A 232 -87.11 -85.27 -10.98
CA PRO A 232 -86.77 -85.97 -12.22
C PRO A 232 -87.65 -87.20 -12.49
N GLY A 233 -87.97 -87.97 -11.44
CA GLY A 233 -88.82 -89.16 -11.54
C GLY A 233 -90.27 -88.87 -11.96
N ASN A 234 -90.83 -87.71 -11.57
CA ASN A 234 -92.18 -87.31 -11.99
C ASN A 234 -92.21 -86.87 -13.45
N ARG A 235 -91.12 -86.27 -13.96
CA ARG A 235 -90.98 -85.89 -15.37
C ARG A 235 -90.89 -87.13 -16.26
N GLU A 236 -90.04 -88.09 -15.91
CA GLU A 236 -89.90 -89.35 -16.66
C GLU A 236 -91.23 -90.11 -16.72
N ALA A 237 -91.97 -90.14 -15.61
CA ALA A 237 -93.30 -90.74 -15.54
C ALA A 237 -94.34 -90.07 -16.45
N VAL A 238 -94.21 -88.77 -16.72
CA VAL A 238 -95.09 -88.00 -17.63
C VAL A 238 -94.60 -88.10 -19.08
N GLU A 239 -93.29 -88.25 -19.29
CA GLU A 239 -92.71 -88.46 -20.62
C GLU A 239 -93.07 -89.83 -21.20
N ILE A 240 -93.08 -90.87 -20.35
CA ILE A 240 -93.61 -92.20 -20.70
C ILE A 240 -95.09 -92.08 -21.11
N LEU A 241 -95.87 -91.36 -20.32
CA LEU A 241 -97.30 -91.14 -20.57
C LEU A 241 -97.57 -90.37 -21.88
N LEU A 242 -96.73 -89.38 -22.20
CA LEU A 242 -96.78 -88.64 -23.48
C LEU A 242 -96.40 -89.51 -24.70
N ARG A 243 -95.58 -90.55 -24.52
CA ARG A 243 -95.22 -91.50 -25.60
C ARG A 243 -96.32 -92.55 -25.81
N GLU A 244 -96.84 -93.12 -24.73
CA GLU A 244 -97.86 -94.19 -24.78
C GLU A 244 -99.21 -93.67 -25.29
N HIS A 245 -99.62 -92.46 -24.88
CA HIS A 245 -100.92 -91.88 -25.22
C HIS A 245 -100.79 -90.64 -26.12
N SER A 246 -99.89 -90.68 -27.11
CA SER A 246 -99.52 -89.50 -27.92
C SER A 246 -100.69 -88.81 -28.65
N GLU A 247 -101.72 -89.56 -29.06
CA GLU A 247 -102.92 -89.01 -29.71
C GLU A 247 -103.81 -88.20 -28.75
N SER A 248 -103.90 -88.60 -27.48
CA SER A 248 -104.67 -87.91 -26.43
C SER A 248 -104.16 -86.49 -26.17
N PHE A 249 -102.85 -86.25 -26.33
CA PHE A 249 -102.22 -84.94 -26.08
C PHE A 249 -102.13 -84.03 -27.33
N ASN A 250 -102.80 -84.38 -28.43
CA ASN A 250 -102.90 -83.49 -29.58
C ASN A 250 -103.93 -82.38 -29.30
N PRO A 251 -103.59 -81.09 -29.40
CA PRO A 251 -104.50 -79.99 -29.11
C PRO A 251 -105.83 -80.05 -29.89
N LYS A 252 -105.86 -80.62 -31.10
CA LYS A 252 -107.10 -80.81 -31.88
C LYS A 252 -108.00 -81.92 -31.31
N VAL A 253 -107.42 -83.01 -30.81
CA VAL A 253 -108.15 -84.16 -30.23
C VAL A 253 -108.62 -83.82 -28.82
N ALA A 254 -107.75 -83.22 -28.01
CA ALA A 254 -108.06 -82.75 -26.67
C ALA A 254 -109.22 -81.74 -26.66
N LYS A 255 -109.26 -80.79 -27.62
CA LYS A 255 -110.34 -79.78 -27.72
C LYS A 255 -111.70 -80.40 -28.06
N ARG A 256 -111.73 -81.52 -28.80
CA ARG A 256 -112.96 -82.26 -29.10
C ARG A 256 -113.50 -83.00 -27.88
N ALA A 257 -112.63 -83.51 -27.02
CA ALA A 257 -113.01 -84.22 -25.80
C ALA A 257 -113.48 -83.25 -24.69
N SER A 258 -112.81 -82.10 -24.54
CA SER A 258 -113.27 -80.98 -23.72
C SER A 258 -112.54 -79.70 -24.09
N VAL A 259 -113.25 -78.56 -24.05
CA VAL A 259 -112.67 -77.22 -24.28
C VAL A 259 -111.54 -76.94 -23.27
N ALA A 260 -111.64 -77.46 -22.04
CA ALA A 260 -110.62 -77.28 -21.00
C ALA A 260 -109.43 -78.24 -21.11
N ALA A 261 -109.54 -79.33 -21.87
CA ALA A 261 -108.48 -80.34 -21.97
C ALA A 261 -107.34 -79.92 -22.91
N ALA A 262 -107.61 -79.15 -23.97
CA ALA A 262 -106.58 -78.70 -24.91
C ALA A 262 -105.51 -77.80 -24.28
N PRO A 263 -105.86 -76.73 -23.52
CA PRO A 263 -104.87 -75.89 -22.84
C PRO A 263 -104.02 -76.67 -21.84
N LEU A 264 -104.62 -77.61 -21.10
CA LEU A 264 -103.92 -78.48 -20.14
C LEU A 264 -102.91 -79.41 -20.84
N ALA A 265 -103.25 -79.98 -22.01
CA ALA A 265 -102.32 -80.82 -22.77
C ALA A 265 -101.09 -80.04 -23.28
N THR A 266 -101.28 -78.80 -23.77
CA THR A 266 -100.18 -77.90 -24.14
C THR A 266 -99.31 -77.52 -22.95
N TRP A 267 -99.92 -77.31 -21.78
CA TRP A 267 -99.21 -77.00 -20.54
C TRP A 267 -98.33 -78.15 -20.06
N VAL A 268 -98.83 -79.40 -20.10
CA VAL A 268 -98.02 -80.59 -19.76
C VAL A 268 -96.80 -80.71 -20.69
N LYS A 269 -96.99 -80.52 -22.00
CA LYS A 269 -95.89 -80.57 -22.99
C LYS A 269 -94.85 -79.47 -22.82
N ALA A 270 -95.28 -78.24 -22.51
CA ALA A 270 -94.37 -77.10 -22.34
C ALA A 270 -93.50 -77.25 -21.08
N ASN A 271 -94.08 -77.68 -19.95
CA ASN A 271 -93.34 -77.82 -18.69
C ASN A 271 -92.32 -78.98 -18.72
N VAL A 272 -92.62 -80.09 -19.40
CA VAL A 272 -91.66 -81.19 -19.58
C VAL A 272 -90.45 -80.75 -20.42
N LYS A 273 -90.66 -79.93 -21.47
CA LYS A 273 -89.57 -79.38 -22.29
C LYS A 273 -88.70 -78.40 -21.50
N TYR A 274 -89.30 -77.52 -20.72
CA TYR A 274 -88.59 -76.51 -19.92
C TYR A 274 -87.74 -77.14 -18.79
N SER A 275 -88.29 -78.14 -18.10
CA SER A 275 -87.53 -78.92 -17.11
C SER A 275 -86.28 -79.61 -17.70
N LYS A 276 -86.29 -79.99 -18.99
CA LYS A 276 -85.13 -80.56 -19.68
C LYS A 276 -84.03 -79.55 -19.97
N VAL A 277 -84.41 -78.31 -20.26
CA VAL A 277 -83.46 -77.21 -20.51
C VAL A 277 -82.84 -76.71 -19.20
N LEU A 278 -83.61 -76.63 -18.13
CA LEU A 278 -83.11 -76.28 -16.79
C LEU A 278 -81.98 -77.19 -16.28
N GLN A 279 -82.06 -78.49 -16.52
CA GLN A 279 -81.01 -79.43 -16.10
C GLN A 279 -79.68 -79.19 -16.83
N LYS A 280 -79.72 -78.66 -18.07
CA LYS A 280 -78.51 -78.32 -18.83
C LYS A 280 -77.87 -77.01 -18.36
N ILE A 281 -78.69 -76.04 -17.94
CA ILE A 281 -78.26 -74.69 -17.57
C ILE A 281 -77.68 -74.62 -16.14
N HIS A 282 -78.16 -75.45 -15.21
CA HIS A 282 -77.74 -75.41 -13.80
C HIS A 282 -76.22 -75.48 -13.52
N PRO A 283 -75.42 -76.33 -14.22
CA PRO A 283 -73.97 -76.29 -14.07
C PRO A 283 -73.33 -74.99 -14.61
N LEU A 284 -73.94 -74.35 -15.62
CA LEU A 284 -73.45 -73.11 -16.24
C LEU A 284 -73.66 -71.89 -15.32
N GLU A 285 -74.79 -71.84 -14.61
CA GLU A 285 -75.09 -70.77 -13.64
C GLU A 285 -74.12 -70.76 -12.45
N LYS A 286 -73.74 -71.93 -11.92
CA LYS A 286 -72.75 -72.05 -10.84
C LYS A 286 -71.36 -71.56 -11.26
N GLU A 287 -70.97 -71.84 -12.50
CA GLU A 287 -69.70 -71.37 -13.06
C GLU A 287 -69.72 -69.85 -13.29
N GLN A 288 -70.85 -69.29 -13.70
CA GLN A 288 -71.03 -67.85 -13.81
C GLN A 288 -70.91 -67.14 -12.45
N GLU A 289 -71.49 -67.69 -11.38
CA GLU A 289 -71.40 -67.10 -10.03
C GLU A 289 -69.95 -67.05 -9.50
N THR A 290 -69.12 -68.04 -9.80
CA THR A 290 -67.71 -68.04 -9.38
C THR A 290 -66.91 -66.97 -10.15
N LEU A 291 -67.15 -66.82 -11.46
CA LEU A 291 -66.53 -65.78 -12.29
C LEU A 291 -66.92 -64.37 -11.82
N VAL A 292 -68.20 -64.14 -11.47
CA VAL A 292 -68.66 -62.84 -10.92
C VAL A 292 -67.95 -62.50 -9.60
N LYS A 293 -67.76 -63.49 -8.71
CA LYS A 293 -67.07 -63.28 -7.42
C LYS A 293 -65.59 -62.93 -7.61
N ASN A 294 -64.90 -63.63 -8.52
CA ASN A 294 -63.49 -63.37 -8.82
C ASN A 294 -63.27 -61.97 -9.42
N LEU A 295 -64.15 -61.57 -10.36
CA LEU A 295 -64.09 -60.26 -11.01
C LEU A 295 -64.25 -59.12 -9.99
N LYS A 296 -65.26 -59.19 -9.11
CA LYS A 296 -65.47 -58.19 -8.04
C LYS A 296 -64.28 -58.08 -7.09
N PHE A 297 -63.64 -59.21 -6.76
CA PHE A 297 -62.44 -59.21 -5.92
C PHE A 297 -61.25 -58.54 -6.63
N ALA A 298 -61.04 -58.84 -7.92
CA ALA A 298 -59.98 -58.23 -8.72
C ALA A 298 -60.19 -56.71 -8.92
N GLU A 299 -61.42 -56.26 -9.16
CA GLU A 299 -61.77 -54.83 -9.26
C GLU A 299 -61.49 -54.06 -7.96
N HIS A 300 -61.82 -54.64 -6.80
CA HIS A 300 -61.54 -54.02 -5.50
C HIS A 300 -60.02 -53.89 -5.25
N GLN A 301 -59.22 -54.90 -5.63
CA GLN A 301 -57.76 -54.82 -5.55
C GLN A 301 -57.17 -53.76 -6.50
N LEU A 302 -57.69 -53.67 -7.74
CA LEU A 302 -57.34 -52.63 -8.71
C LEU A 302 -57.62 -51.22 -8.16
N SER A 303 -58.78 -50.99 -7.57
CA SER A 303 -59.14 -49.69 -6.98
C SER A 303 -58.21 -49.30 -5.83
N LYS A 304 -57.83 -50.27 -4.97
CA LYS A 304 -56.92 -50.02 -3.86
C LYS A 304 -55.50 -49.69 -4.34
N LEU A 305 -55.00 -50.40 -5.35
CA LEU A 305 -53.72 -50.10 -5.98
C LEU A 305 -53.74 -48.75 -6.71
N ALA A 306 -54.85 -48.37 -7.34
CA ALA A 306 -55.01 -47.09 -8.05
C ALA A 306 -54.96 -45.89 -7.10
N MET A 307 -55.68 -45.95 -5.98
CA MET A 307 -55.60 -44.91 -4.95
C MET A 307 -54.19 -44.82 -4.36
N GLY A 308 -53.56 -45.96 -4.08
CA GLY A 308 -52.20 -46.00 -3.55
C GLY A 308 -51.14 -45.45 -4.52
N LEU A 309 -51.37 -45.54 -5.84
CA LEU A 309 -50.50 -44.93 -6.85
C LEU A 309 -50.70 -43.41 -6.94
N ALA A 310 -51.94 -42.95 -6.89
CA ALA A 310 -52.26 -41.51 -6.93
C ALA A 310 -51.67 -40.75 -5.73
N ASP A 311 -51.70 -41.34 -4.52
CA ASP A 311 -51.05 -40.75 -3.33
C ASP A 311 -49.52 -40.68 -3.49
N VAL A 312 -48.91 -41.69 -4.10
CA VAL A 312 -47.47 -41.71 -4.36
C VAL A 312 -47.09 -40.68 -5.43
N GLU A 313 -47.85 -40.57 -6.51
CA GLU A 313 -47.68 -39.54 -7.55
C GLU A 313 -47.77 -38.12 -6.97
N GLY A 314 -48.75 -37.86 -6.09
CA GLY A 314 -48.88 -36.58 -5.40
C GLY A 314 -47.71 -36.26 -4.45
N ASN A 315 -47.15 -37.27 -3.79
CA ASN A 315 -45.94 -37.10 -2.96
C ASN A 315 -44.68 -36.88 -3.81
N VAL A 316 -44.54 -37.58 -4.94
CA VAL A 316 -43.43 -37.36 -5.89
C VAL A 316 -43.49 -35.94 -6.47
N GLU A 317 -44.68 -35.42 -6.79
CA GLU A 317 -44.82 -34.04 -7.29
C GLU A 317 -44.42 -32.99 -6.24
N LYS A 318 -44.75 -33.22 -4.97
CA LYS A 318 -44.31 -32.36 -3.86
C LYS A 318 -42.79 -32.39 -3.70
N LEU A 319 -42.19 -33.58 -3.70
CA LEU A 319 -40.74 -33.76 -3.60
C LEU A 319 -40.01 -33.16 -4.81
N GLN A 320 -40.56 -33.27 -6.02
CA GLN A 320 -40.02 -32.62 -7.23
C GLN A 320 -40.04 -31.09 -7.12
N LYS A 321 -41.13 -30.51 -6.59
CA LYS A 321 -41.19 -29.07 -6.32
C LYS A 321 -40.13 -28.65 -5.30
N GLN A 322 -40.00 -29.39 -4.19
CA GLN A 322 -38.97 -29.12 -3.17
C GLN A 322 -37.54 -29.23 -3.72
N LEU A 323 -37.26 -30.25 -4.54
CA LEU A 323 -35.98 -30.40 -5.23
C LEU A 323 -35.71 -29.19 -6.13
N SER A 324 -36.68 -28.78 -6.95
CA SER A 324 -36.51 -27.64 -7.85
C SER A 324 -36.23 -26.33 -7.09
N THR A 325 -36.87 -26.12 -5.95
CA THR A 325 -36.62 -24.94 -5.11
C THR A 325 -35.23 -24.99 -4.47
N PHE A 326 -34.82 -26.12 -3.89
CA PHE A 326 -33.51 -26.24 -3.25
C PHE A 326 -32.37 -26.18 -4.27
N SER A 327 -32.51 -26.80 -5.45
CA SER A 327 -31.52 -26.71 -6.52
C SER A 327 -31.37 -25.28 -7.06
N ARG A 328 -32.47 -24.54 -7.22
CA ARG A 328 -32.42 -23.14 -7.63
C ARG A 328 -31.70 -22.27 -6.60
N GLU A 329 -32.06 -22.42 -5.33
CA GLU A 329 -31.44 -21.66 -4.25
C GLU A 329 -29.96 -22.03 -4.04
N ALA A 330 -29.60 -23.30 -4.24
CA ALA A 330 -28.20 -23.74 -4.23
C ALA A 330 -27.42 -23.08 -5.37
N ALA A 331 -27.92 -23.11 -6.60
CA ALA A 331 -27.27 -22.47 -7.75
C ALA A 331 -27.11 -20.95 -7.56
N GLU A 332 -28.13 -20.26 -7.04
CA GLU A 332 -28.05 -18.82 -6.73
C GLU A 332 -27.00 -18.52 -5.65
N THR A 333 -26.91 -19.37 -4.62
CA THR A 333 -25.90 -19.24 -3.56
C THR A 333 -24.49 -19.57 -4.09
N GLU A 334 -24.35 -20.52 -5.01
CA GLU A 334 -23.09 -20.89 -5.64
C GLU A 334 -22.52 -19.78 -6.52
N VAL A 335 -23.38 -19.11 -7.32
CA VAL A 335 -22.97 -17.94 -8.11
C VAL A 335 -22.46 -16.82 -7.20
N ARG A 336 -23.23 -16.47 -6.15
CA ARG A 336 -22.82 -15.44 -5.17
C ARG A 336 -21.53 -15.82 -4.44
N LEU A 337 -21.36 -17.10 -4.08
CA LEU A 337 -20.15 -17.60 -3.44
C LEU A 337 -18.93 -17.47 -4.37
N SER A 338 -19.08 -17.78 -5.66
CA SER A 338 -18.00 -17.68 -6.63
C SER A 338 -17.55 -16.22 -6.81
N GLU A 339 -18.50 -15.29 -6.97
CA GLU A 339 -18.21 -13.85 -7.04
C GLU A 339 -17.53 -13.34 -5.76
N ALA A 340 -18.03 -13.75 -4.59
CA ALA A 340 -17.43 -13.42 -3.29
C ALA A 340 -16.01 -14.01 -3.15
N GLN A 341 -15.74 -15.21 -3.67
CA GLN A 341 -14.41 -15.82 -3.62
C GLN A 341 -13.41 -15.16 -4.57
N GLU A 342 -13.82 -14.77 -5.78
CA GLU A 342 -12.96 -14.04 -6.72
C GLU A 342 -12.58 -12.68 -6.16
N THR A 343 -13.57 -11.92 -5.69
CA THR A 343 -13.34 -10.63 -5.01
C THR A 343 -12.46 -10.80 -3.78
N LEU A 344 -12.67 -11.82 -2.96
CA LEU A 344 -11.86 -12.08 -1.77
C LEU A 344 -10.41 -12.43 -2.12
N LYS A 345 -10.16 -13.25 -3.14
CA LYS A 345 -8.79 -13.55 -3.63
C LYS A 345 -8.05 -12.29 -4.08
N ALA A 346 -8.71 -11.43 -4.87
CA ALA A 346 -8.12 -10.17 -5.31
C ALA A 346 -7.85 -9.24 -4.12
N SER A 347 -8.77 -9.18 -3.17
CA SER A 347 -8.70 -8.32 -1.98
C SER A 347 -7.64 -8.77 -0.98
N GLU A 348 -7.51 -10.07 -0.70
CA GLU A 348 -6.46 -10.61 0.19
C GLU A 348 -5.06 -10.36 -0.39
N GLY A 349 -4.90 -10.50 -1.71
CA GLY A 349 -3.65 -10.16 -2.40
C GLY A 349 -3.26 -8.69 -2.21
N LEU A 350 -4.20 -7.77 -2.43
CA LEU A 350 -3.96 -6.34 -2.28
C LEU A 350 -3.72 -5.93 -0.82
N VAL A 351 -4.53 -6.43 0.13
CA VAL A 351 -4.34 -6.14 1.56
C VAL A 351 -2.98 -6.63 2.05
N SER A 352 -2.52 -7.80 1.57
CA SER A 352 -1.18 -8.32 1.88
C SER A 352 -0.07 -7.40 1.34
N GLN A 353 -0.17 -6.97 0.08
CA GLN A 353 0.82 -6.06 -0.54
C GLN A 353 0.85 -4.67 0.10
N LEU A 354 -0.30 -4.17 0.56
CA LEU A 354 -0.44 -2.89 1.24
C LEU A 354 -0.22 -2.98 2.76
N GLN A 355 0.04 -4.18 3.31
CA GLN A 355 0.32 -4.36 4.73
C GLN A 355 1.58 -3.61 5.17
N GLU A 356 2.64 -3.69 4.36
CA GLU A 356 3.89 -2.98 4.59
C GLU A 356 3.66 -1.46 4.56
N GLU A 357 2.91 -0.98 3.56
CA GLU A 357 2.57 0.43 3.38
C GLU A 357 1.75 0.96 4.56
N TYR A 358 0.74 0.19 5.00
CA TYR A 358 -0.06 0.49 6.19
C TYR A 358 0.81 0.64 7.44
N ASN A 359 1.69 -0.33 7.68
CA ASN A 359 2.58 -0.30 8.84
C ASN A 359 3.52 0.92 8.76
N ARG A 360 4.09 1.19 7.57
CA ARG A 360 4.97 2.34 7.33
C ARG A 360 4.25 3.65 7.58
N TRP A 361 3.07 3.87 7.01
CA TRP A 361 2.30 5.10 7.22
C TRP A 361 1.87 5.27 8.67
N ARG A 362 1.50 4.20 9.37
CA ARG A 362 1.16 4.27 10.79
C ARG A 362 2.36 4.62 11.67
N VAL A 363 3.57 4.21 11.28
CA VAL A 363 4.82 4.65 11.93
C VAL A 363 5.08 6.13 11.60
N GLN A 364 5.01 6.51 10.32
CA GLN A 364 5.20 7.90 9.87
C GLN A 364 4.22 8.88 10.51
N VAL A 365 2.93 8.53 10.66
CA VAL A 365 1.95 9.38 11.36
C VAL A 365 2.35 9.58 12.82
N ARG A 366 2.84 8.54 13.51
CA ARG A 366 3.32 8.67 14.90
C ARG A 366 4.58 9.53 14.98
N GLU A 367 5.51 9.36 14.05
CA GLU A 367 6.72 10.17 13.95
C GLU A 367 6.40 11.64 13.68
N LEU A 368 5.48 11.92 12.75
CA LEU A 368 5.04 13.28 12.41
C LEU A 368 4.26 13.94 13.55
N LEU A 369 3.45 13.19 14.30
CA LEU A 369 2.77 13.71 15.49
C LEU A 369 3.77 14.09 16.59
N LYS A 370 4.78 13.24 16.82
CA LYS A 370 5.88 13.57 17.74
C LYS A 370 6.70 14.75 17.23
N GLU A 371 6.99 14.81 15.94
CA GLU A 371 7.68 15.95 15.32
C GLU A 371 6.89 17.25 15.48
N LEU A 372 5.56 17.19 15.42
CA LEU A 372 4.67 18.34 15.66
C LEU A 372 4.74 18.84 17.11
N GLU A 373 4.87 17.94 18.09
CA GLU A 373 5.09 18.28 19.50
C GLU A 373 6.47 18.94 19.71
N ASP A 374 7.51 18.41 19.08
CA ASP A 374 8.89 18.92 19.16
C ASP A 374 9.13 20.16 18.27
N LEU A 375 8.19 20.49 17.37
CA LEU A 375 8.33 21.51 16.33
C LEU A 375 8.74 22.88 16.88
N PRO A 376 8.13 23.42 17.95
CA PRO A 376 8.49 24.75 18.45
C PRO A 376 9.98 24.86 18.77
N TRP A 377 10.59 23.83 19.38
CA TRP A 377 11.99 23.85 19.78
C TRP A 377 12.95 23.81 18.59
N LYS A 378 12.68 22.92 17.62
CA LYS A 378 13.45 22.85 16.37
C LYS A 378 13.37 24.15 15.59
N VAL A 379 12.19 24.79 15.57
CA VAL A 379 12.01 26.06 14.85
C VAL A 379 12.72 27.22 15.55
N VAL A 380 12.76 27.26 16.88
CA VAL A 380 13.57 28.27 17.60
C VAL A 380 15.04 28.16 17.22
N LEU A 381 15.61 26.94 17.23
CA LEU A 381 17.00 26.71 16.84
C LEU A 381 17.25 27.08 15.38
N ALA A 382 16.34 26.70 14.47
CA ALA A 382 16.42 27.04 13.05
C ALA A 382 16.39 28.57 12.82
N ALA A 383 15.46 29.27 13.48
CA ALA A 383 15.34 30.72 13.36
C ALA A 383 16.55 31.45 13.97
N ALA A 384 17.07 30.97 15.10
CA ALA A 384 18.27 31.50 15.73
C ALA A 384 19.49 31.34 14.83
N PHE A 385 19.66 30.16 14.23
CA PHE A 385 20.72 29.87 13.28
C PHE A 385 20.67 30.83 12.08
N ALA A 386 19.50 30.93 11.43
CA ALA A 386 19.31 31.76 10.25
C ALA A 386 19.47 33.27 10.53
N THR A 387 19.20 33.72 11.76
CA THR A 387 19.28 35.15 12.11
C THR A 387 20.69 35.58 12.52
N TYR A 388 21.42 34.73 13.27
CA TYR A 388 22.69 35.13 13.89
C TYR A 388 23.94 34.49 13.30
N LEU A 389 23.85 33.23 12.82
CA LEU A 389 25.04 32.40 12.57
C LEU A 389 25.50 32.37 11.11
N LEU A 390 24.65 32.78 10.16
CA LEU A 390 24.99 32.81 8.73
C LEU A 390 26.22 33.65 8.33
N PRO A 391 26.59 34.74 9.05
CA PRO A 391 27.84 35.44 8.76
C PRO A 391 29.09 34.74 9.29
N SER A 392 28.94 33.84 10.27
CA SER A 392 30.03 33.23 11.02
C SER A 392 30.60 31.98 10.34
N SER A 393 31.82 31.60 10.71
CA SER A 393 32.48 30.37 10.27
C SER A 393 31.82 29.11 10.84
N GLU A 394 32.01 27.97 10.16
CA GLU A 394 31.42 26.67 10.53
C GLU A 394 31.68 26.28 12.01
N ASP A 395 32.91 26.49 12.50
CA ASP A 395 33.27 26.16 13.88
C ASP A 395 32.44 26.93 14.91
N LEU A 396 32.22 28.24 14.65
CA LEU A 396 31.39 29.10 15.50
C LEU A 396 29.92 28.68 15.39
N ARG A 397 29.44 28.34 14.19
CA ARG A 397 28.07 27.85 14.00
C ARG A 397 27.83 26.59 14.85
N ARG A 398 28.75 25.63 14.79
CA ARG A 398 28.69 24.38 15.55
C ARG A 398 28.73 24.62 17.06
N HIS A 399 29.62 25.49 17.52
CA HIS A 399 29.74 25.85 18.93
C HIS A 399 28.44 26.47 19.48
N TYR A 400 27.87 27.45 18.78
CA TYR A 400 26.63 28.09 19.22
C TYR A 400 25.42 27.15 19.14
N LEU A 401 25.34 26.32 18.09
CA LEU A 401 24.25 25.37 17.94
C LEU A 401 24.28 24.32 19.06
N GLN A 402 25.44 23.75 19.39
CA GLN A 402 25.61 22.83 20.53
C GLN A 402 25.22 23.51 21.86
N LYS A 403 25.70 24.73 22.09
CA LYS A 403 25.34 25.51 23.29
C LYS A 403 23.82 25.75 23.38
N TRP A 404 23.16 26.03 22.26
CA TRP A 404 21.71 26.24 22.23
C TRP A 404 20.92 24.94 22.42
N GLU A 405 21.40 23.83 21.86
CA GLU A 405 20.84 22.49 22.11
C GLU A 405 20.94 22.10 23.58
N GLU A 406 22.08 22.31 24.23
CA GLU A 406 22.29 22.07 25.66
C GLU A 406 21.33 22.92 26.51
N MET A 407 21.18 24.20 26.20
CA MET A 407 20.23 25.08 26.91
C MET A 407 18.78 24.64 26.75
N VAL A 408 18.39 24.15 25.57
CA VAL A 408 17.05 23.57 25.35
C VAL A 408 16.90 22.28 26.15
N PHE A 409 17.92 21.43 26.14
CA PHE A 409 17.88 20.15 26.84
C PHE A 409 17.76 20.33 28.37
N GLU A 410 18.60 21.17 28.98
CA GLU A 410 18.61 21.40 30.42
C GLU A 410 17.28 21.94 30.94
N LYS A 411 16.65 22.86 30.19
CA LYS A 411 15.45 23.56 30.63
C LYS A 411 14.16 22.84 30.29
N TYR A 412 14.14 22.02 29.23
CA TYR A 412 12.91 21.43 28.69
C TYR A 412 12.94 19.90 28.59
N GLN A 413 14.04 19.25 29.00
CA GLN A 413 14.23 17.79 28.96
C GLN A 413 13.95 17.15 27.58
N SER A 414 13.97 17.97 26.52
CA SER A 414 13.79 17.53 25.15
C SER A 414 15.16 17.40 24.50
N SER A 415 15.65 16.16 24.39
CA SER A 415 16.87 15.86 23.64
C SER A 415 16.48 15.72 22.18
N VAL A 416 16.68 16.79 21.42
CA VAL A 416 16.37 16.80 20.00
C VAL A 416 17.67 17.04 19.24
N PRO A 417 18.26 16.00 18.62
CA PRO A 417 19.35 16.22 17.69
C PRO A 417 18.83 17.12 16.56
N PHE A 418 19.43 18.30 16.40
CA PHE A 418 18.98 19.28 15.43
C PHE A 418 20.04 19.49 14.35
N HIS A 419 19.63 19.24 13.10
CA HIS A 419 20.43 19.55 11.92
C HIS A 419 19.68 20.56 11.08
N PHE A 420 20.23 21.77 10.97
CA PHE A 420 19.60 22.90 10.28
C PHE A 420 19.17 22.55 8.84
N CYS A 421 20.05 21.92 8.08
CA CYS A 421 19.82 21.58 6.67
C CYS A 421 18.71 20.56 6.47
N HIS A 422 18.80 19.41 7.16
CA HIS A 422 17.81 18.33 7.07
C HIS A 422 16.44 18.73 7.64
N PHE A 423 16.40 19.68 8.58
CA PHE A 423 15.14 20.17 9.12
C PHE A 423 14.39 21.03 8.08
N LEU A 424 15.08 21.92 7.37
CA LEU A 424 14.44 22.87 6.45
C LEU A 424 14.29 22.35 5.02
N SER A 425 15.14 21.42 4.60
CA SER A 425 15.21 20.94 3.21
C SER A 425 15.25 19.42 3.16
N THR A 426 14.72 18.85 2.07
CA THR A 426 14.75 17.40 1.85
C THR A 426 16.05 16.98 1.16
N GLU A 427 16.45 15.72 1.30
CA GLU A 427 17.64 15.18 0.65
C GLU A 427 17.61 15.37 -0.88
N ARG A 428 16.42 15.27 -1.47
CA ARG A 428 16.17 15.59 -2.88
C ARG A 428 16.57 17.02 -3.25
N GLU A 429 16.13 18.01 -2.48
CA GLU A 429 16.47 19.42 -2.76
C GLU A 429 17.99 19.63 -2.67
N LEU A 430 18.66 18.99 -1.70
CA LEU A 430 20.11 19.06 -1.57
C LEU A 430 20.83 18.46 -2.78
N LEU A 431 20.38 17.29 -3.27
CA LEU A 431 20.92 16.63 -4.46
C LEU A 431 20.71 17.48 -5.71
N GLN A 432 19.53 18.10 -5.85
CA GLN A 432 19.24 19.00 -6.95
C GLN A 432 20.19 20.21 -6.94
N TRP A 433 20.40 20.84 -5.78
CA TRP A 433 21.32 21.98 -5.70
C TRP A 433 22.75 21.60 -6.05
N GLN A 434 23.20 20.41 -5.63
CA GLN A 434 24.50 19.87 -6.03
C GLN A 434 24.57 19.61 -7.54
N ALA A 435 23.51 19.09 -8.15
CA ALA A 435 23.42 18.89 -9.60
C ALA A 435 23.44 20.22 -10.38
N ASP A 436 22.87 21.28 -9.82
CA ASP A 436 22.91 22.66 -10.36
C ASP A 436 24.28 23.34 -10.18
N GLY A 437 25.18 22.73 -9.41
CA GLY A 437 26.57 23.16 -9.22
C GLY A 437 26.90 23.78 -7.87
N LEU A 438 26.04 23.60 -6.85
CA LEU A 438 26.38 23.96 -5.47
C LEU A 438 27.51 23.06 -4.96
N PRO A 439 28.56 23.62 -4.32
CA PRO A 439 29.56 22.83 -3.62
C PRO A 439 28.94 21.94 -2.53
N ALA A 440 29.50 20.73 -2.38
CA ALA A 440 28.99 19.74 -1.43
C ALA A 440 29.43 19.95 0.03
N ASP A 441 30.10 21.07 0.35
CA ASP A 441 30.52 21.38 1.71
C ASP A 441 29.37 21.88 2.58
N MET A 442 29.51 21.69 3.89
CA MET A 442 28.47 22.01 4.86
C MET A 442 28.10 23.50 4.85
N LEU A 443 29.08 24.39 4.74
CA LEU A 443 28.85 25.85 4.72
C LEU A 443 27.98 26.24 3.52
N SER A 444 28.33 25.78 2.32
CA SER A 444 27.56 26.06 1.09
C SER A 444 26.13 25.54 1.19
N ILE A 445 25.93 24.33 1.73
CA ILE A 445 24.60 23.74 1.90
C ILE A 445 23.78 24.54 2.92
N GLU A 446 24.32 24.83 4.10
CA GLU A 446 23.64 25.65 5.13
C GLU A 446 23.22 27.01 4.59
N ASN A 447 24.10 27.65 3.84
CA ASN A 447 23.85 28.95 3.24
C ASN A 447 22.79 28.88 2.14
N ALA A 448 22.81 27.86 1.28
CA ALA A 448 21.80 27.65 0.24
C ALA A 448 20.39 27.47 0.84
N VAL A 449 20.29 26.70 1.92
CA VAL A 449 19.04 26.55 2.68
C VAL A 449 18.54 27.91 3.16
N ALA A 450 19.43 28.73 3.74
CA ALA A 450 19.06 30.04 4.24
C ALA A 450 18.61 30.99 3.12
N ILE A 451 19.32 31.03 1.99
CA ILE A 451 18.99 31.87 0.83
C ILE A 451 17.58 31.55 0.30
N LEU A 452 17.23 30.28 0.18
CA LEU A 452 16.00 29.86 -0.50
C LEU A 452 14.78 29.81 0.42
N LYS A 453 14.97 29.46 1.70
CA LYS A 453 13.87 29.18 2.64
C LYS A 453 13.54 30.35 3.58
N MET A 454 14.44 31.33 3.75
CA MET A 454 14.20 32.45 4.68
C MET A 454 13.37 33.57 4.02
N PRO A 455 12.55 34.30 4.80
CA PRO A 455 11.68 35.35 4.28
C PRO A 455 12.41 36.67 4.03
N ILE A 456 13.52 36.92 4.72
CA ILE A 456 14.30 38.17 4.64
C ILE A 456 15.25 38.10 3.44
N CYS A 457 15.43 39.22 2.73
CA CYS A 457 16.32 39.29 1.57
C CYS A 457 17.77 38.92 1.96
N PRO A 458 18.39 37.94 1.27
CA PRO A 458 19.78 37.59 1.52
C PRO A 458 20.74 38.55 0.83
N LEU A 459 21.74 39.00 1.59
CA LEU A 459 22.94 39.67 1.11
C LEU A 459 24.10 38.68 1.16
N ILE A 460 24.54 38.26 -0.02
CA ILE A 460 25.48 37.16 -0.24
C ILE A 460 26.87 37.74 -0.46
N ILE A 461 27.80 37.41 0.42
CA ILE A 461 29.23 37.69 0.24
C ILE A 461 29.82 36.49 -0.49
N ASP A 462 30.09 36.62 -1.79
CA ASP A 462 30.62 35.55 -2.63
C ASP A 462 31.83 36.05 -3.45
N PRO A 463 33.05 36.00 -2.86
CA PRO A 463 34.28 36.40 -3.54
C PRO A 463 34.63 35.51 -4.72
N SER A 464 34.10 34.28 -4.73
CA SER A 464 34.43 33.25 -5.72
C SER A 464 33.43 33.16 -6.88
N MET A 465 32.29 33.85 -6.76
CA MET A 465 31.16 33.82 -7.69
C MET A 465 30.51 32.44 -7.90
N VAL A 466 30.82 31.47 -7.03
CA VAL A 466 30.29 30.11 -7.12
C VAL A 466 28.80 30.07 -6.75
N CYS A 467 28.40 30.78 -5.69
CA CYS A 467 27.00 30.88 -5.27
C CYS A 467 26.17 31.61 -6.33
N ARG A 468 26.72 32.69 -6.89
CA ARG A 468 26.09 33.44 -7.99
C ARG A 468 25.76 32.54 -9.17
N ASP A 469 26.73 31.75 -9.64
CA ASP A 469 26.53 30.86 -10.79
C ASP A 469 25.54 29.74 -10.51
N TRP A 470 25.59 29.15 -9.31
CA TRP A 470 24.61 28.17 -8.88
C TRP A 470 23.19 28.76 -8.82
N LEU A 471 23.04 29.94 -8.20
CA LEU A 471 21.73 30.57 -7.99
C LEU A 471 21.06 30.91 -9.33
N ILE A 472 21.81 31.39 -10.32
CA ILE A 472 21.28 31.70 -11.65
C ILE A 472 20.86 30.43 -12.40
N ARG A 473 21.62 29.34 -12.32
CA ARG A 473 21.22 28.05 -12.92
C ARG A 473 19.97 27.50 -12.25
N HIS A 474 19.93 27.51 -10.92
CA HIS A 474 18.79 27.01 -10.15
C HIS A 474 17.49 27.80 -10.42
N LEU A 475 17.61 29.11 -10.64
CA LEU A 475 16.46 29.99 -10.86
C LEU A 475 16.08 30.19 -12.33
N GLN A 476 16.77 29.55 -13.27
CA GLN A 476 16.59 29.77 -14.70
C GLN A 476 15.13 29.62 -15.19
N ASP A 477 14.36 28.76 -14.54
CA ASP A 477 12.94 28.52 -14.86
C ASP A 477 11.96 29.58 -14.29
N ARG A 478 12.43 30.53 -13.47
CA ARG A 478 11.58 31.45 -12.68
C ARG A 478 11.54 32.91 -13.18
N ASN A 479 11.77 33.15 -14.47
CA ASN A 479 11.83 34.50 -15.07
C ASN A 479 12.81 35.42 -14.32
N THR A 480 14.05 34.95 -14.15
CA THR A 480 15.10 35.66 -13.42
C THR A 480 15.77 36.72 -14.30
N GLU A 481 15.96 37.92 -13.74
CA GLU A 481 16.75 38.99 -14.34
C GLU A 481 17.99 39.25 -13.48
N VAL A 482 19.15 39.39 -14.14
CA VAL A 482 20.43 39.70 -13.49
C VAL A 482 20.84 41.11 -13.89
N VAL A 483 21.18 41.94 -12.90
CA VAL A 483 21.57 43.34 -13.11
C VAL A 483 22.66 43.72 -12.12
N SER A 484 23.68 44.48 -12.55
CA SER A 484 24.66 45.06 -11.63
C SER A 484 24.13 46.38 -11.08
N GLN A 485 24.37 46.65 -9.79
CA GLN A 485 23.86 47.83 -9.11
C GLN A 485 24.37 49.15 -9.71
N GLU A 486 25.56 49.13 -10.33
CA GLU A 486 26.16 50.31 -10.98
C GLU A 486 25.51 50.67 -12.32
N MET A 487 24.69 49.79 -12.90
CA MET A 487 24.10 50.03 -14.20
C MET A 487 22.99 51.09 -14.14
N SER A 488 23.00 52.04 -15.06
CA SER A 488 21.98 53.11 -15.15
C SER A 488 20.54 52.62 -15.32
N LYS A 489 20.34 51.38 -15.77
CA LYS A 489 19.03 50.72 -15.94
C LYS A 489 18.52 50.04 -14.67
N PHE A 490 19.29 50.02 -13.59
CA PHE A 490 18.96 49.29 -12.37
C PHE A 490 17.61 49.73 -11.79
N ASP A 491 17.38 51.04 -11.64
CA ASP A 491 16.14 51.60 -11.09
C ASP A 491 14.90 51.15 -11.87
N THR A 492 14.96 51.25 -13.20
CA THR A 492 13.86 50.83 -14.08
C THR A 492 13.64 49.31 -14.01
N THR A 493 14.71 48.54 -13.92
CA THR A 493 14.64 47.07 -13.83
C THR A 493 14.03 46.64 -12.50
N LEU A 494 14.42 47.27 -11.39
CA LEU A 494 13.82 47.03 -10.07
C LEU A 494 12.32 47.36 -10.06
N GLU A 495 11.93 48.51 -10.60
CA GLU A 495 10.51 48.90 -10.69
C GLU A 495 9.68 47.86 -11.47
N LEU A 496 10.19 47.40 -12.62
CA LEU A 496 9.51 46.39 -13.45
C LEU A 496 9.49 45.03 -12.75
N ALA A 497 10.58 44.64 -12.09
CA ALA A 497 10.66 43.37 -11.38
C ALA A 497 9.66 43.31 -10.21
N VAL A 498 9.56 44.37 -9.41
CA VAL A 498 8.59 44.50 -8.31
C VAL A 498 7.16 44.41 -8.83
N ARG A 499 6.85 45.10 -9.95
CA ARG A 499 5.51 45.11 -10.54
C ARG A 499 5.09 43.77 -11.13
N PHE A 500 6.00 43.09 -11.82
CA PHE A 500 5.71 41.85 -12.54
C PHE A 500 6.05 40.58 -11.75
N GLY A 501 6.56 40.71 -10.53
CA GLY A 501 6.91 39.55 -9.70
C GLY A 501 8.08 38.74 -10.24
N LYS A 502 9.05 39.39 -10.89
CA LYS A 502 10.26 38.72 -11.38
C LYS A 502 11.22 38.45 -10.24
N VAL A 503 12.09 37.46 -10.43
CA VAL A 503 13.21 37.23 -9.50
C VAL A 503 14.39 38.08 -9.95
N LEU A 504 14.87 38.98 -9.10
CA LEU A 504 15.96 39.91 -9.42
C LEU A 504 17.24 39.50 -8.68
N VAL A 505 18.33 39.29 -9.41
CA VAL A 505 19.67 39.09 -8.85
C VAL A 505 20.48 40.35 -9.10
N VAL A 506 20.91 41.00 -8.02
CA VAL A 506 21.68 42.25 -8.06
C VAL A 506 23.14 41.94 -7.75
N GLU A 507 24.02 42.25 -8.70
CA GLU A 507 25.46 42.05 -8.61
C GLU A 507 26.19 43.34 -8.19
N ASP A 508 27.43 43.18 -7.71
CA ASP A 508 28.34 44.26 -7.35
C ASP A 508 27.78 45.25 -6.31
N VAL A 509 27.13 44.70 -5.28
CA VAL A 509 26.56 45.50 -4.19
C VAL A 509 27.69 46.00 -3.27
N GLU A 510 28.16 47.23 -3.49
CA GLU A 510 29.12 47.91 -2.61
C GLU A 510 28.47 48.67 -1.45
N CYS A 511 27.26 49.17 -1.65
CA CYS A 511 26.46 49.81 -0.61
C CYS A 511 24.98 49.62 -0.92
N ILE A 512 24.11 49.59 0.09
CA ILE A 512 22.66 49.47 -0.16
C ILE A 512 22.10 50.87 -0.43
N HIS A 513 21.63 51.12 -1.65
CA HIS A 513 21.02 52.41 -1.99
C HIS A 513 19.73 52.66 -1.18
N PRO A 514 19.52 53.90 -0.67
CA PRO A 514 18.36 54.23 0.16
C PRO A 514 17.00 53.91 -0.47
N PHE A 515 16.88 53.98 -1.79
CA PHE A 515 15.61 53.75 -2.49
C PHE A 515 15.16 52.28 -2.53
N ILE A 516 16.06 51.32 -2.27
CA ILE A 516 15.74 49.89 -2.21
C ILE A 516 15.29 49.50 -0.78
N ILE A 517 15.70 50.26 0.24
CA ILE A 517 15.43 49.95 1.66
C ILE A 517 13.94 49.70 1.95
N PRO A 518 12.98 50.50 1.43
CA PRO A 518 11.56 50.24 1.70
C PRO A 518 11.09 48.89 1.13
N VAL A 519 11.66 48.46 0.00
CA VAL A 519 11.40 47.13 -0.59
C VAL A 519 11.97 46.03 0.30
N LEU A 520 13.20 46.20 0.81
CA LEU A 520 13.85 45.20 1.68
C LEU A 520 13.16 45.06 3.04
N ARG A 521 12.65 46.15 3.62
CA ARG A 521 11.90 46.14 4.88
C ARG A 521 10.46 45.64 4.74
N GLY A 522 9.92 45.67 3.52
CA GLY A 522 8.51 45.39 3.28
C GLY A 522 7.60 46.51 3.80
N ASP A 523 7.98 47.78 3.57
CA ASP A 523 7.21 48.95 3.98
C ASP A 523 5.99 49.14 3.04
N TYR A 524 4.98 48.27 3.18
CA TYR A 524 3.81 48.22 2.29
C TYR A 524 2.72 49.22 2.68
N ILE A 525 2.25 49.98 1.70
CA ILE A 525 1.06 50.83 1.79
C ILE A 525 -0.11 50.08 1.19
N HIS A 526 -1.14 49.82 2.00
CA HIS A 526 -2.33 49.09 1.55
C HIS A 526 -3.35 50.06 0.94
N GLN A 527 -3.67 49.88 -0.34
CA GLN A 527 -4.77 50.57 -1.02
C GLN A 527 -5.83 49.54 -1.45
N GLY A 528 -6.85 49.36 -0.61
CA GLY A 528 -7.85 48.30 -0.80
C GLY A 528 -7.20 46.92 -0.70
N THR A 529 -7.31 46.11 -1.77
CA THR A 529 -6.67 44.78 -1.86
C THR A 529 -5.25 44.82 -2.42
N ARG A 530 -4.78 45.98 -2.92
CA ARG A 530 -3.44 46.12 -3.51
C ARG A 530 -2.42 46.53 -2.46
N LYS A 531 -1.24 45.90 -2.52
CA LYS A 531 -0.05 46.28 -1.74
C LYS A 531 0.83 47.14 -2.63
N LEU A 532 1.12 48.37 -2.21
CA LEU A 532 2.03 49.30 -2.89
C LEU A 532 3.31 49.43 -2.07
N VAL A 533 4.46 49.60 -2.74
CA VAL A 533 5.74 49.86 -2.09
C VAL A 533 6.43 51.06 -2.75
N PRO A 534 7.04 51.98 -1.96
CA PRO A 534 7.81 53.07 -2.53
C PRO A 534 9.16 52.56 -3.06
N VAL A 535 9.43 52.82 -4.34
CA VAL A 535 10.70 52.55 -5.01
C VAL A 535 11.22 53.88 -5.57
N GLY A 536 12.21 54.46 -4.90
CA GLY A 536 12.68 55.82 -5.21
C GLY A 536 11.56 56.84 -4.98
N GLU A 537 11.21 57.59 -6.03
CA GLU A 537 10.14 58.60 -5.98
C GLU A 537 8.76 58.03 -6.36
N LYS A 538 8.68 56.77 -6.81
CA LYS A 538 7.45 56.17 -7.34
C LYS A 538 6.82 55.18 -6.37
N LEU A 539 5.49 55.11 -6.38
CA LEU A 539 4.73 54.04 -5.73
C LEU A 539 4.44 52.94 -6.76
N VAL A 540 4.89 51.72 -6.47
CA VAL A 540 4.80 50.57 -7.38
C VAL A 540 3.92 49.50 -6.74
N ASP A 541 3.04 48.87 -7.54
CA ASP A 541 2.28 47.69 -7.12
C ASP A 541 3.24 46.54 -6.80
N PHE A 542 3.21 46.03 -5.57
CA PHE A 542 4.04 44.92 -5.12
C PHE A 542 3.39 43.59 -5.48
N HIS A 543 4.11 42.76 -6.24
CA HIS A 543 3.69 41.42 -6.58
C HIS A 543 4.22 40.39 -5.58
N GLU A 544 3.38 39.47 -5.08
CA GLU A 544 3.76 38.53 -4.00
C GLU A 544 4.86 37.54 -4.38
N ASN A 545 5.00 37.22 -5.68
CA ASN A 545 6.08 36.35 -6.18
C ASN A 545 7.43 37.05 -6.35
N PHE A 546 7.52 38.38 -6.17
CA PHE A 546 8.79 39.11 -6.30
C PHE A 546 9.80 38.62 -5.27
N LYS A 547 11.04 38.36 -5.71
CA LYS A 547 12.18 38.06 -4.85
C LYS A 547 13.41 38.79 -5.34
N ILE A 548 14.23 39.26 -4.40
CA ILE A 548 15.49 39.95 -4.69
C ILE A 548 16.64 39.29 -3.93
N PHE A 549 17.75 39.08 -4.62
CA PHE A 549 19.02 38.56 -4.10
C PHE A 549 20.10 39.60 -4.32
N LEU A 550 20.86 39.92 -3.28
CA LEU A 550 21.95 40.89 -3.34
C LEU A 550 23.29 40.14 -3.24
N ILE A 551 24.23 40.39 -4.16
CA ILE A 551 25.52 39.70 -4.22
C ILE A 551 26.65 40.73 -4.22
N THR A 552 27.68 40.48 -3.39
CA THR A 552 28.90 41.28 -3.33
C THR A 552 30.15 40.39 -3.35
N GLN A 553 31.20 40.87 -4.00
CA GLN A 553 32.53 40.24 -3.98
C GLN A 553 33.36 40.73 -2.77
N ASN A 554 32.95 41.84 -2.15
CA ASN A 554 33.71 42.46 -1.08
C ASN A 554 33.45 41.76 0.26
N GLU A 555 34.46 41.08 0.80
CA GLU A 555 34.39 40.41 2.11
C GLU A 555 34.22 41.40 3.27
N ASN A 556 34.73 42.63 3.12
CA ASN A 556 34.73 43.65 4.17
C ASN A 556 33.65 44.71 3.89
N LEU A 557 32.42 44.27 3.63
CA LEU A 557 31.29 45.18 3.43
C LEU A 557 30.82 45.78 4.76
N GLU A 558 31.01 47.10 4.92
CA GLU A 558 30.49 47.84 6.07
C GLU A 558 29.09 48.41 5.76
N LEU A 559 28.04 47.89 6.41
CA LEU A 559 26.70 48.47 6.33
C LEU A 559 26.27 49.10 7.65
N LEU A 560 25.44 50.14 7.54
CA LEU A 560 24.80 50.77 8.69
C LEU A 560 23.88 49.77 9.41
N SER A 561 23.84 49.86 10.74
CA SER A 561 23.01 49.01 11.61
C SER A 561 21.52 49.00 11.27
N SER A 562 21.01 50.09 10.68
CA SER A 562 19.62 50.22 10.24
C SER A 562 19.29 49.42 8.97
N VAL A 563 20.30 49.07 8.17
CA VAL A 563 20.19 48.26 6.96
C VAL A 563 20.45 46.79 7.30
N MET A 564 21.36 46.52 8.23
CA MET A 564 21.67 45.17 8.72
C MET A 564 20.47 44.40 9.29
N SER A 565 19.38 45.09 9.64
CA SER A 565 18.14 44.46 10.09
C SER A 565 17.18 44.12 8.95
N ALA A 566 17.35 44.72 7.78
CA ALA A 566 16.49 44.52 6.62
C ALA A 566 17.00 43.41 5.70
N VAL A 567 18.25 42.98 5.89
CA VAL A 567 18.90 41.94 5.07
C VAL A 567 19.50 40.86 5.96
N THR A 568 19.54 39.64 5.43
CA THR A 568 20.22 38.51 6.05
C THR A 568 21.59 38.35 5.41
N TYR A 569 22.65 38.53 6.20
CA TYR A 569 24.02 38.33 5.73
C TYR A 569 24.35 36.85 5.61
N VAL A 570 24.83 36.45 4.43
CA VAL A 570 25.23 35.07 4.15
C VAL A 570 26.65 35.07 3.62
N ASN A 571 27.55 34.39 4.33
CA ASN A 571 28.97 34.35 3.99
C ASN A 571 29.31 33.09 3.19
N PHE A 572 29.60 33.24 1.89
CA PHE A 572 30.11 32.21 0.97
C PHE A 572 31.63 32.26 0.77
N THR A 573 32.37 32.87 1.70
CA THR A 573 33.84 32.77 1.68
C THR A 573 34.25 31.30 1.70
N ILE A 574 35.24 31.00 0.86
CA ILE A 574 35.73 29.64 0.65
C ILE A 574 36.32 29.06 1.94
N THR A 575 36.00 27.81 2.25
CA THR A 575 36.56 27.05 3.40
C THR A 575 37.66 26.09 2.94
N GLU A 576 38.51 25.62 3.86
CA GLU A 576 39.54 24.63 3.55
C GLU A 576 38.94 23.35 2.95
N LEU A 577 37.83 22.86 3.51
CA LEU A 577 37.13 21.69 3.00
C LEU A 577 36.40 21.97 1.69
N GLY A 578 35.74 23.13 1.56
CA GLY A 578 35.05 23.53 0.34
C GLY A 578 36.00 23.65 -0.85
N LEU A 579 37.16 24.28 -0.66
CA LEU A 579 38.19 24.34 -1.69
C LEU A 579 38.74 22.95 -2.02
N ALA A 580 38.98 22.08 -1.04
CA ALA A 580 39.45 20.73 -1.30
C ALA A 580 38.46 19.94 -2.19
N GLY A 581 37.15 20.10 -1.97
CA GLY A 581 36.10 19.53 -2.83
C GLY A 581 36.06 20.13 -4.24
N GLN A 582 36.25 21.45 -4.35
CA GLN A 582 36.35 22.13 -5.65
C GLN A 582 37.58 21.67 -6.44
N LEU A 583 38.73 21.58 -5.77
CA LEU A 583 39.97 21.07 -6.36
C LEU A 583 39.83 19.60 -6.76
N LEU A 584 39.12 18.78 -6.00
CA LEU A 584 38.87 17.38 -6.36
C LEU A 584 38.14 17.28 -7.71
N SER A 585 37.11 18.08 -7.90
CA SER A 585 36.37 18.12 -9.17
C SER A 585 37.28 18.54 -10.34
N SER A 586 38.10 19.58 -10.15
CA SER A 586 39.07 20.03 -11.17
C SER A 586 40.16 18.97 -11.47
N VAL A 587 40.66 18.28 -10.44
CA VAL A 587 41.66 17.21 -10.57
C VAL A 587 41.07 16.03 -11.34
N LEU A 588 39.84 15.61 -11.01
CA LEU A 588 39.16 14.50 -11.67
C LEU A 588 38.92 14.79 -13.15
N GLN A 589 38.47 15.99 -13.50
CA GLN A 589 38.28 16.41 -14.90
C GLN A 589 39.56 16.29 -15.73
N TYR A 590 40.72 16.56 -15.12
CA TYR A 590 42.01 16.49 -15.80
C TYR A 590 42.59 15.07 -15.83
N VAL A 591 42.44 14.30 -14.74
CA VAL A 591 43.08 12.99 -14.56
C VAL A 591 42.26 11.85 -15.14
N LYS A 592 40.94 11.84 -14.87
CA LYS A 592 39.98 10.80 -15.28
C LYS A 592 38.61 11.45 -15.54
N PRO A 593 38.40 12.08 -16.71
CA PRO A 593 37.14 12.76 -17.04
C PRO A 593 35.94 11.80 -17.00
N GLU A 594 36.13 10.53 -17.41
CA GLU A 594 35.09 9.50 -17.34
C GLU A 594 34.54 9.29 -15.92
N LEU A 595 35.38 9.41 -14.89
CA LEU A 595 34.97 9.25 -13.49
C LEU A 595 34.14 10.45 -13.01
N ASP A 596 34.48 11.67 -13.44
CA ASP A 596 33.71 12.87 -13.11
C ASP A 596 32.35 12.88 -13.84
N GLU A 597 32.32 12.48 -15.11
CA GLU A 597 31.07 12.29 -15.86
C GLU A 597 30.16 11.26 -15.21
N GLN A 598 30.70 10.12 -14.78
CA GLN A 598 29.96 9.10 -14.04
C GLN A 598 29.42 9.65 -12.72
N ARG A 599 30.22 10.42 -11.97
CA ARG A 599 29.80 11.05 -10.70
C ARG A 599 28.60 11.99 -10.91
N ILE A 600 28.68 12.88 -11.90
CA ILE A 600 27.60 13.83 -12.20
C ILE A 600 26.35 13.10 -12.70
N LYS A 601 26.52 12.08 -13.54
CA LYS A 601 25.40 11.28 -14.06
C LYS A 601 24.69 10.52 -12.94
N LEU A 602 25.43 9.90 -12.01
CA LEU A 602 24.84 9.19 -10.87
C LEU A 602 23.99 10.11 -10.00
N LEU A 603 24.44 11.35 -9.73
CA LEU A 603 23.66 12.32 -8.97
C LEU A 603 22.34 12.67 -9.66
N LYS A 604 22.38 12.90 -10.98
CA LYS A 604 21.16 13.16 -11.79
C LYS A 604 20.22 11.96 -11.84
N ASP A 605 20.76 10.74 -11.99
CA ASP A 605 19.97 9.52 -12.01
C ASP A 605 19.33 9.25 -10.64
N GLU A 606 20.06 9.50 -9.54
CA GLU A 606 19.56 9.40 -8.16
C GLU A 606 18.45 10.42 -7.89
N GLU A 607 18.64 11.68 -8.31
CA GLU A 607 17.60 12.70 -8.25
C GLU A 607 16.33 12.27 -8.99
N GLN A 608 16.45 11.86 -10.26
CA GLN A 608 15.30 11.44 -11.08
C GLN A 608 14.56 10.24 -10.51
N LEU A 609 15.26 9.28 -9.92
CA LEU A 609 14.62 8.13 -9.27
C LEU A 609 13.92 8.52 -7.97
N ASN A 610 14.50 9.42 -7.17
CA ASN A 610 13.84 9.98 -5.99
C ASN A 610 12.57 10.77 -6.37
N LEU A 611 12.61 11.56 -7.47
CA LEU A 611 11.43 12.23 -8.03
C LEU A 611 10.32 11.24 -8.39
N LYS A 612 10.68 10.18 -9.10
CA LYS A 612 9.73 9.12 -9.49
C LYS A 612 9.15 8.43 -8.27
N LEU A 613 9.97 8.14 -7.25
CA LEU A 613 9.52 7.48 -6.03
C LEU A 613 8.50 8.32 -5.26
N GLU A 614 8.79 9.61 -5.04
CA GLU A 614 7.85 10.53 -4.38
C GLU A 614 6.55 10.66 -5.18
N GLY A 615 6.64 10.85 -6.51
CA GLY A 615 5.46 10.93 -7.37
C GLY A 615 4.60 9.66 -7.33
N ILE A 616 5.21 8.47 -7.31
CA ILE A 616 4.48 7.21 -7.16
C ILE A 616 3.80 7.12 -5.78
N GLN A 617 4.49 7.53 -4.71
CA GLN A 617 3.92 7.51 -3.35
C GLN A 617 2.76 8.50 -3.20
N GLU A 618 2.88 9.71 -3.74
CA GLU A 618 1.81 10.70 -3.75
C GLU A 618 0.62 10.24 -4.58
N ASN A 619 0.86 9.68 -5.77
CA ASN A 619 -0.19 9.11 -6.59
C ASN A 619 -0.92 7.98 -5.86
N LEU A 620 -0.20 7.09 -5.18
CA LEU A 620 -0.79 6.00 -4.41
C LEU A 620 -1.68 6.53 -3.27
N LEU A 621 -1.21 7.55 -2.54
CA LEU A 621 -1.99 8.22 -1.50
C LEU A 621 -3.22 8.94 -2.06
N GLN A 622 -3.08 9.63 -3.19
CA GLN A 622 -4.17 10.33 -3.84
C GLN A 622 -5.23 9.38 -4.36
N LEU A 623 -4.84 8.26 -4.99
CA LEU A 623 -5.76 7.22 -5.46
C LEU A 623 -6.58 6.64 -4.30
N LEU A 624 -5.97 6.41 -3.14
CA LEU A 624 -6.68 5.89 -1.96
C LEU A 624 -7.56 6.95 -1.29
N ALA A 625 -7.12 8.21 -1.24
CA ALA A 625 -7.87 9.30 -0.62
C ALA A 625 -9.08 9.75 -1.47
N THR A 626 -8.97 9.69 -2.80
CA THR A 626 -10.03 10.07 -3.75
C THR A 626 -11.01 8.94 -4.04
N ALA A 627 -10.67 7.69 -3.71
CA ALA A 627 -11.57 6.56 -3.86
C ALA A 627 -12.83 6.73 -3.00
N GLN A 628 -13.95 7.00 -3.67
CA GLN A 628 -15.28 7.02 -3.07
C GLN A 628 -15.95 5.64 -3.25
N GLY A 629 -16.52 5.10 -2.17
CA GLY A 629 -17.14 3.76 -2.17
C GLY A 629 -16.18 2.62 -1.80
N ASP A 630 -16.59 1.39 -2.10
CA ASP A 630 -15.84 0.18 -1.76
C ASP A 630 -14.64 0.00 -2.71
N ILE A 631 -13.43 0.18 -2.17
CA ILE A 631 -12.15 0.09 -2.89
C ILE A 631 -12.01 -1.28 -3.59
N LEU A 632 -12.64 -2.32 -3.04
CA LEU A 632 -12.53 -3.69 -3.54
C LEU A 632 -13.35 -3.94 -4.81
N GLN A 633 -14.36 -3.12 -5.08
CA GLN A 633 -15.23 -3.26 -6.27
C GLN A 633 -14.66 -2.57 -7.50
N ASN A 634 -13.75 -1.60 -7.31
CA ASN A 634 -13.14 -0.86 -8.40
C ASN A 634 -11.92 -1.61 -8.97
N LYS A 635 -12.15 -2.41 -10.03
CA LYS A 635 -11.11 -3.20 -10.70
C LYS A 635 -10.00 -2.34 -11.32
N GLU A 636 -10.32 -1.15 -11.83
CA GLU A 636 -9.35 -0.22 -12.43
C GLU A 636 -8.41 0.37 -11.37
N LEU A 637 -8.97 0.75 -10.22
CA LEU A 637 -8.21 1.23 -9.07
C LEU A 637 -7.27 0.13 -8.54
N LEU A 638 -7.76 -1.11 -8.44
CA LEU A 638 -6.98 -2.26 -7.97
C LEU A 638 -5.80 -2.56 -8.91
N HIS A 639 -6.02 -2.50 -10.22
CA HIS A 639 -4.95 -2.66 -11.21
C HIS A 639 -3.90 -1.54 -11.09
N SER A 640 -4.34 -0.29 -10.98
CA SER A 640 -3.46 0.88 -10.83
C SER A 640 -2.63 0.82 -9.54
N LEU A 641 -3.21 0.33 -8.44
CA LEU A 641 -2.51 0.13 -7.16
C LEU A 641 -1.41 -0.94 -7.27
N ASN A 642 -1.67 -2.04 -7.96
CA ASN A 642 -0.67 -3.08 -8.19
C ASN A 642 0.49 -2.58 -9.07
N GLU A 643 0.19 -1.82 -10.14
CA GLU A 643 1.22 -1.24 -11.02
C GLU A 643 2.09 -0.21 -10.28
N THR A 644 1.46 0.69 -9.52
CA THR A 644 2.18 1.71 -8.74
C THR A 644 3.08 1.07 -7.67
N LYS A 645 2.62 0.02 -6.98
CA LYS A 645 3.45 -0.72 -6.01
C LYS A 645 4.61 -1.45 -6.68
N ALA A 646 4.38 -2.12 -7.81
CA ALA A 646 5.43 -2.80 -8.57
C ALA A 646 6.50 -1.81 -9.05
N SER A 647 6.08 -0.64 -9.56
CA SER A 647 6.98 0.44 -9.96
C SER A 647 7.78 0.98 -8.76
N SER A 648 7.14 1.19 -7.60
CA SER A 648 7.81 1.64 -6.38
C SER A 648 8.90 0.68 -5.92
N ALA A 649 8.63 -0.64 -5.95
CA ALA A 649 9.62 -1.67 -5.61
C ALA A 649 10.80 -1.69 -6.59
N ALA A 650 10.54 -1.52 -7.89
CA ALA A 650 11.58 -1.45 -8.91
C ALA A 650 12.49 -0.21 -8.75
N VAL A 651 11.89 0.95 -8.46
CA VAL A 651 12.63 2.20 -8.20
C VAL A 651 13.47 2.07 -6.92
N THR A 652 12.91 1.53 -5.84
CA THR A 652 13.64 1.32 -4.58
C THR A 652 14.84 0.39 -4.76
N LYS A 653 14.68 -0.70 -5.53
CA LYS A 653 15.80 -1.60 -5.87
C LYS A 653 16.87 -0.90 -6.70
N SER A 654 16.47 -0.02 -7.62
CA SER A 654 17.40 0.75 -8.45
C SER A 654 18.19 1.77 -7.63
N LEU A 655 17.54 2.46 -6.69
CA LEU A 655 18.19 3.37 -5.73
C LEU A 655 19.22 2.64 -4.86
N LEU A 656 18.91 1.44 -4.37
CA LEU A 656 19.87 0.61 -3.63
C LEU A 656 21.09 0.24 -4.50
N GLY A 657 20.87 -0.05 -5.79
CA GLY A 657 21.94 -0.28 -6.76
C GLY A 657 22.84 0.94 -6.93
N LEU A 658 22.25 2.13 -7.11
CA LEU A 658 22.99 3.39 -7.23
C LEU A 658 23.77 3.72 -5.96
N SER A 659 23.23 3.45 -4.77
CA SER A 659 23.91 3.69 -3.50
C SER A 659 25.23 2.90 -3.39
N ASN A 660 25.23 1.63 -3.85
CA ASN A 660 26.44 0.82 -3.87
C ASN A 660 27.47 1.38 -4.86
N VAL A 661 27.05 1.74 -6.07
CA VAL A 661 27.93 2.35 -7.09
C VAL A 661 28.48 3.69 -6.59
N ARG A 662 27.67 4.50 -5.89
CA ARG A 662 28.09 5.76 -5.27
C ARG A 662 29.17 5.52 -4.20
N SER A 663 29.04 4.48 -3.38
CA SER A 663 30.07 4.14 -2.39
C SER A 663 31.39 3.70 -3.04
N GLU A 664 31.32 2.92 -4.12
CA GLU A 664 32.52 2.50 -4.87
C GLU A 664 33.19 3.69 -5.56
N LEU A 665 32.41 4.56 -6.20
CA LEU A 665 32.93 5.78 -6.85
C LEU A 665 33.53 6.74 -5.81
N HIS A 666 32.93 6.87 -4.63
CA HIS A 666 33.48 7.68 -3.55
C HIS A 666 34.86 7.17 -3.12
N LYS A 667 35.04 5.85 -2.98
CA LYS A 667 36.35 5.25 -2.65
C LYS A 667 37.40 5.55 -3.72
N GLU A 668 37.01 5.56 -5.00
CA GLU A 668 37.94 5.90 -6.09
C GLU A 668 38.30 7.40 -6.05
N CYS A 669 37.32 8.28 -5.82
CA CYS A 669 37.55 9.73 -5.65
C CYS A 669 38.44 10.04 -4.44
N ASP A 670 38.24 9.34 -3.31
CA ASP A 670 39.00 9.51 -2.08
C ASP A 670 40.50 9.28 -2.26
N SER A 671 40.90 8.48 -3.25
CA SER A 671 42.32 8.27 -3.57
C SER A 671 43.05 9.57 -3.94
N TYR A 672 42.32 10.59 -4.43
CA TYR A 672 42.86 11.90 -4.78
C TYR A 672 42.70 12.95 -3.67
N SER A 673 41.97 12.64 -2.60
CA SER A 673 41.76 13.54 -1.45
C SER A 673 43.05 14.04 -0.78
N PRO A 674 44.14 13.24 -0.66
CA PRO A 674 45.41 13.74 -0.13
C PRO A 674 46.03 14.89 -0.95
N LEU A 675 45.85 14.87 -2.28
CA LEU A 675 46.35 15.94 -3.16
C LEU A 675 45.52 17.22 -2.99
N THR A 676 44.21 17.10 -2.90
CA THR A 676 43.30 18.25 -2.83
C THR A 676 43.32 18.90 -1.45
N THR A 677 43.46 18.10 -0.38
CA THR A 677 43.69 18.59 0.98
C THR A 677 45.02 19.34 1.08
N PHE A 678 46.09 18.80 0.48
CA PHE A 678 47.38 19.48 0.38
C PHE A 678 47.26 20.80 -0.41
N GLY A 679 46.58 20.79 -1.56
CA GLY A 679 46.35 21.99 -2.37
C GLY A 679 45.54 23.06 -1.63
N SER A 680 44.52 22.65 -0.88
CA SER A 680 43.73 23.57 -0.07
C SER A 680 44.56 24.21 1.05
N ALA A 681 45.26 23.42 1.85
CA ALA A 681 46.14 23.93 2.90
C ALA A 681 47.21 24.90 2.36
N LEU A 682 47.75 24.61 1.17
CA LEU A 682 48.70 25.47 0.47
C LEU A 682 48.06 26.82 0.10
N TYR A 683 46.84 26.83 -0.45
CA TYR A 683 46.13 28.05 -0.78
C TYR A 683 45.85 28.92 0.45
N PHE A 684 45.32 28.34 1.54
CA PHE A 684 45.05 29.09 2.78
C PHE A 684 46.32 29.63 3.44
N SER A 685 47.45 28.94 3.28
CA SER A 685 48.77 29.46 3.68
C SER A 685 49.17 30.70 2.86
N THR A 686 48.79 30.78 1.59
CA THR A 686 49.00 31.99 0.77
C THR A 686 48.03 33.13 1.14
N LEU A 687 46.77 32.81 1.46
CA LEU A 687 45.79 33.82 1.90
C LEU A 687 46.18 34.46 3.23
N ALA A 688 46.83 33.71 4.13
CA ALA A 688 47.31 34.23 5.40
C ALA A 688 48.30 35.41 5.25
N LEU A 689 48.97 35.54 4.11
CA LEU A 689 49.87 36.66 3.81
C LEU A 689 49.15 38.02 3.77
N GLY A 690 47.85 38.04 3.44
CA GLY A 690 47.04 39.25 3.45
C GLY A 690 47.00 39.94 4.82
N ARG A 691 47.22 39.19 5.91
CA ARG A 691 47.32 39.73 7.28
C ARG A 691 48.60 40.52 7.52
N ILE A 692 49.67 40.24 6.76
CA ILE A 692 50.93 40.99 6.84
C ILE A 692 50.76 42.32 6.09
N LYS A 693 50.34 42.23 4.82
CA LYS A 693 50.08 43.39 3.96
C LYS A 693 48.81 43.14 3.15
N GLY A 694 47.87 44.07 3.20
CA GLY A 694 46.57 43.94 2.51
C GLY A 694 46.64 43.80 0.99
N ILE A 695 47.78 44.15 0.37
CA ILE A 695 48.03 43.96 -1.06
C ILE A 695 48.28 42.49 -1.45
N TYR A 696 48.57 41.61 -0.49
CA TYR A 696 48.82 40.20 -0.73
C TYR A 696 47.50 39.42 -0.81
N GLN A 697 46.80 39.63 -1.92
CA GLN A 697 45.55 38.95 -2.25
C GLN A 697 45.76 38.08 -3.49
N TYR A 698 45.28 36.85 -3.42
CA TYR A 698 45.39 35.87 -4.49
C TYR A 698 44.01 35.30 -4.78
N SER A 699 43.59 35.34 -6.05
CA SER A 699 42.31 34.79 -6.47
C SER A 699 42.34 33.25 -6.48
N THR A 700 41.25 32.61 -6.05
CA THR A 700 41.07 31.15 -6.15
C THR A 700 41.21 30.66 -7.60
N SER A 701 40.70 31.41 -8.58
CA SER A 701 40.78 31.04 -10.01
C SER A 701 42.22 30.93 -10.52
N SER A 702 43.09 31.87 -10.14
CA SER A 702 44.53 31.80 -10.46
C SER A 702 45.20 30.59 -9.80
N PHE A 703 44.80 30.24 -8.57
CA PHE A 703 45.33 29.07 -7.87
C PHE A 703 44.91 27.77 -8.55
N VAL A 704 43.63 27.61 -8.92
CA VAL A 704 43.14 26.44 -9.67
C VAL A 704 43.90 26.27 -10.99
N ARG A 705 44.22 27.37 -11.67
CA ARG A 705 45.04 27.33 -12.90
C ARG A 705 46.46 26.81 -12.64
N LEU A 706 47.06 27.13 -11.48
CA LEU A 706 48.37 26.56 -11.08
C LEU A 706 48.26 25.07 -10.75
N VAL A 707 47.15 24.63 -10.16
CA VAL A 707 46.86 23.20 -9.92
C VAL A 707 46.75 22.44 -11.24
N ASN A 708 46.01 22.98 -12.21
CA ASN A 708 45.89 22.38 -13.54
C ASN A 708 47.25 22.28 -14.24
N LYS A 709 48.10 23.31 -14.12
CA LYS A 709 49.49 23.28 -14.62
C LYS A 709 50.37 22.26 -13.89
N ALA A 710 50.13 22.00 -12.61
CA ALA A 710 50.82 20.94 -11.88
C ALA A 710 50.44 19.56 -12.40
N LEU A 711 49.16 19.36 -12.79
CA LEU A 711 48.62 18.11 -13.32
C LEU A 711 49.02 17.82 -14.79
N GLU A 712 49.41 18.85 -15.57
CA GLU A 712 49.93 18.67 -16.92
C GLU A 712 51.10 17.68 -16.94
N LYS A 713 50.92 16.56 -17.66
CA LYS A 713 51.94 15.50 -17.78
C LYS A 713 53.16 16.01 -18.55
N SER A 714 54.35 15.60 -18.11
CA SER A 714 55.53 15.64 -18.98
C SER A 714 55.46 14.48 -19.99
N GLU A 715 55.99 14.64 -21.20
CA GLU A 715 55.92 13.63 -22.29
C GLU A 715 56.50 12.24 -21.91
N ASN A 716 57.19 12.12 -20.78
CA ASN A 716 57.88 10.91 -20.31
C ASN A 716 57.21 10.19 -19.12
N GLU A 717 56.06 10.64 -18.61
CA GLU A 717 55.38 10.02 -17.48
C GLU A 717 54.37 8.93 -17.91
N GLY A 718 54.48 7.74 -17.32
CA GLY A 718 53.62 6.58 -17.60
C GLY A 718 52.12 6.77 -17.26
N LYS A 719 51.33 5.69 -17.35
CA LYS A 719 49.86 5.75 -17.17
C LYS A 719 49.40 6.10 -15.75
N SER A 720 50.22 5.91 -14.71
CA SER A 720 49.88 6.20 -13.30
C SER A 720 50.51 7.50 -12.82
N ILE A 721 49.69 8.43 -12.33
CA ILE A 721 50.13 9.70 -11.74
C ILE A 721 50.61 9.44 -10.31
N ASP A 722 51.86 9.79 -9.99
CA ASP A 722 52.32 9.83 -8.60
C ASP A 722 51.86 11.12 -7.93
N LEU A 723 50.90 11.00 -7.01
CA LEU A 723 50.33 12.13 -6.27
C LEU A 723 51.41 12.92 -5.51
N LYS A 724 52.47 12.27 -5.03
CA LYS A 724 53.56 12.96 -4.30
C LYS A 724 54.43 13.80 -5.23
N GLU A 725 54.62 13.39 -6.48
CA GLU A 725 55.32 14.21 -7.49
C GLU A 725 54.48 15.44 -7.83
N VAL A 726 53.18 15.27 -8.04
CA VAL A 726 52.26 16.39 -8.30
C VAL A 726 52.23 17.37 -7.14
N GLN A 727 52.17 16.91 -5.88
CA GLN A 727 52.26 17.78 -4.70
C GLN A 727 53.54 18.60 -4.69
N ARG A 728 54.70 17.97 -4.99
CA ARG A 728 56.00 18.65 -5.06
C ARG A 728 56.04 19.67 -6.19
N LYS A 729 55.53 19.34 -7.37
CA LYS A 729 55.43 20.25 -8.52
C LYS A 729 54.48 21.43 -8.22
N LEU A 730 53.34 21.17 -7.59
CA LEU A 730 52.39 22.21 -7.18
C LEU A 730 53.01 23.18 -6.19
N LEU A 731 53.70 22.65 -5.16
CA LEU A 731 54.42 23.47 -4.17
C LEU A 731 55.43 24.41 -4.86
N ARG A 732 56.21 23.91 -5.83
CA ARG A 732 57.16 24.71 -6.61
C ARG A 732 56.47 25.83 -7.39
N LEU A 733 55.40 25.51 -8.11
CA LEU A 733 54.67 26.47 -8.95
C LEU A 733 54.05 27.58 -8.11
N VAL A 734 53.39 27.22 -7.00
CA VAL A 734 52.76 28.19 -6.09
C VAL A 734 53.81 29.05 -5.41
N TYR A 735 54.88 28.44 -4.89
CA TYR A 735 55.95 29.18 -4.24
C TYR A 735 56.59 30.19 -5.20
N TYR A 736 56.91 29.79 -6.43
CA TYR A 736 57.47 30.69 -7.43
C TYR A 736 56.50 31.83 -7.79
N HIS A 737 55.23 31.52 -8.05
CA HIS A 737 54.21 32.50 -8.40
C HIS A 737 54.00 33.55 -7.30
N VAL A 738 53.90 33.11 -6.04
CA VAL A 738 53.74 34.00 -4.88
C VAL A 738 55.02 34.78 -4.59
N SER A 739 56.20 34.17 -4.73
CA SER A 739 57.47 34.86 -4.45
C SER A 739 57.78 36.00 -5.44
N GLN A 740 57.21 35.95 -6.64
CA GLN A 740 57.27 37.05 -7.61
C GLN A 740 56.50 38.30 -7.18
N SER A 741 55.39 38.13 -6.46
CA SER A 741 54.58 39.24 -5.92
C SER A 741 55.04 39.73 -4.55
N LEU A 742 55.81 38.93 -3.81
CA LEU A 742 56.32 39.30 -2.48
C LEU A 742 57.53 40.24 -2.54
N PHE A 743 57.55 41.21 -1.61
CA PHE A 743 58.77 41.95 -1.29
C PHE A 743 59.86 41.02 -0.78
N LYS A 744 61.13 41.37 -1.01
CA LYS A 744 62.28 40.53 -0.63
C LYS A 744 62.27 40.17 0.86
N GLU A 745 61.91 41.12 1.73
CA GLU A 745 61.81 40.96 3.17
C GLU A 745 60.79 39.89 3.58
N ASP A 746 59.67 39.78 2.86
CA ASP A 746 58.55 38.90 3.21
C ASP A 746 58.73 37.47 2.67
N ARG A 747 59.68 37.23 1.74
CA ARG A 747 59.91 35.90 1.15
C ARG A 747 60.38 34.88 2.17
N MET A 748 61.24 35.28 3.10
CA MET A 748 61.71 34.39 4.16
C MET A 748 60.57 34.02 5.11
N ILE A 749 59.76 35.01 5.50
CA ILE A 749 58.58 34.82 6.34
C ILE A 749 57.61 33.85 5.69
N PHE A 750 57.34 34.01 4.39
CA PHE A 750 56.49 33.11 3.63
C PHE A 750 57.06 31.68 3.57
N SER A 751 58.36 31.54 3.34
CA SER A 751 59.03 30.23 3.26
C SER A 751 58.92 29.45 4.58
N LEU A 752 59.18 30.14 5.70
CA LEU A 752 59.07 29.53 7.02
C LEU A 752 57.60 29.25 7.40
N HIS A 753 56.68 30.16 7.08
CA HIS A 753 55.24 29.96 7.28
C HIS A 753 54.74 28.72 6.54
N LEU A 754 55.16 28.57 5.28
CA LEU A 754 54.80 27.44 4.45
C LEU A 754 55.38 26.13 4.98
N ALA A 755 56.64 26.14 5.42
CA ALA A 755 57.26 24.98 6.06
C ALA A 755 56.47 24.54 7.31
N HIS A 756 56.09 25.49 8.16
CA HIS A 756 55.30 25.22 9.36
C HIS A 756 53.89 24.69 9.06
N LYS A 757 53.16 25.34 8.15
CA LYS A 757 51.77 24.97 7.84
C LYS A 757 51.65 23.64 7.08
N MET A 758 52.53 23.40 6.12
CA MET A 758 52.47 22.21 5.26
C MET A 758 53.15 20.98 5.88
N PHE A 759 54.19 21.18 6.69
CA PHE A 759 55.00 20.09 7.24
C PHE A 759 55.01 20.13 8.77
N LYS A 760 53.82 20.17 9.39
CA LYS A 760 53.65 20.20 10.85
C LYS A 760 54.41 19.07 11.57
N GLU A 761 54.55 17.91 10.93
CA GLU A 761 55.31 16.75 11.45
C GLU A 761 56.79 17.06 11.73
N LYS A 762 57.36 18.10 11.13
CA LYS A 762 58.76 18.51 11.34
C LYS A 762 58.95 19.40 12.58
N PHE A 763 57.87 19.78 13.25
CA PHE A 763 57.85 20.63 14.44
C PHE A 763 57.22 19.84 15.60
N HIS A 764 57.97 19.62 16.68
CA HIS A 764 57.44 18.95 17.87
C HIS A 764 56.70 19.96 18.77
N ASN A 765 55.95 19.44 19.75
CA ASN A 765 55.15 20.25 20.67
C ASN A 765 55.96 21.37 21.32
N MET A 766 55.40 22.59 21.35
CA MET A 766 55.98 23.80 21.95
C MET A 766 57.22 24.37 21.24
N GLU A 767 57.76 23.69 20.22
CA GLU A 767 58.94 24.20 19.50
C GLU A 767 58.61 25.47 18.71
N TRP A 768 57.47 25.51 18.02
CA TRP A 768 57.07 26.66 17.21
C TRP A 768 56.63 27.86 18.08
N GLU A 769 55.92 27.59 19.17
CA GLU A 769 55.51 28.59 20.14
C GLU A 769 56.73 29.21 20.84
N LEU A 770 57.75 28.40 21.12
CA LEU A 770 59.04 28.88 21.64
C LEU A 770 59.74 29.76 20.62
N PHE A 771 59.80 29.33 19.36
CA PHE A 771 60.41 30.12 18.28
C PHE A 771 59.75 31.49 18.09
N THR A 772 58.42 31.52 18.12
CA THR A 772 57.63 32.75 17.95
C THR A 772 57.54 33.61 19.21
N GLY A 773 58.09 33.14 20.34
CA GLY A 773 58.07 33.86 21.61
C GLY A 773 56.71 33.91 22.30
N GLN A 774 55.79 33.01 21.94
CA GLN A 774 54.44 32.93 22.53
C GLN A 774 54.42 32.24 23.89
N VAL A 775 55.50 31.55 24.27
CA VAL A 775 55.59 30.85 25.55
C VAL A 775 55.91 31.83 26.68
N VAL A 776 55.02 31.91 27.67
CA VAL A 776 55.23 32.66 28.91
C VAL A 776 55.76 31.69 29.97
N VAL A 777 57.05 31.78 30.28
CA VAL A 777 57.68 31.02 31.37
C VAL A 777 58.25 32.00 32.40
N ASP A 778 57.95 31.79 33.69
CA ASP A 778 58.58 32.57 34.77
C ASP A 778 59.97 32.02 35.07
N VAL A 779 60.97 32.58 34.39
CA VAL A 779 62.36 32.12 34.50
C VAL A 779 63.22 32.97 35.44
N LYS A 780 62.61 33.92 36.17
CA LYS A 780 63.33 34.89 37.02
C LYS A 780 64.19 34.21 38.10
N SER A 781 63.73 33.09 38.65
CA SER A 781 64.43 32.33 39.68
C SER A 781 65.59 31.47 39.15
N GLU A 782 65.59 31.16 37.84
CA GLU A 782 66.60 30.31 37.21
C GLU A 782 67.74 31.11 36.57
N ILE A 783 67.53 32.38 36.21
CA ILE A 783 68.56 33.27 35.60
C ILE A 783 69.82 33.33 36.48
N GLY A 784 69.67 33.54 37.79
CA GLY A 784 70.79 33.62 38.73
C GLY A 784 71.56 32.30 38.90
N LYS A 785 70.89 31.15 38.75
CA LYS A 785 71.54 29.83 38.78
C LYS A 785 72.19 29.48 37.44
N ALA A 786 71.55 29.89 36.34
CA ALA A 786 72.02 29.65 34.98
C ALA A 786 73.31 30.42 34.67
N MET A 787 73.43 31.69 35.11
CA MET A 787 74.66 32.48 35.00
C MET A 787 75.89 31.80 35.62
N LEU A 788 75.69 30.99 36.67
CA LEU A 788 76.78 30.26 37.34
C LEU A 788 77.15 28.95 36.65
N SER A 789 76.26 28.38 35.84
CA SER A 789 76.41 27.08 35.17
C SER A 789 76.76 27.17 33.68
N LEU A 790 76.42 28.29 33.03
CA LEU A 790 76.62 28.49 31.61
C LEU A 790 78.09 28.77 31.26
N PRO A 791 78.53 28.46 30.02
CA PRO A 791 79.88 28.76 29.54
C PRO A 791 80.18 30.26 29.53
N SER A 792 81.46 30.63 29.68
CA SER A 792 81.90 32.03 29.77
C SER A 792 81.71 32.88 28.51
N TRP A 793 81.44 32.26 27.35
CA TRP A 793 81.20 32.93 26.08
C TRP A 793 79.73 33.34 25.87
N VAL A 794 78.81 32.90 26.74
CA VAL A 794 77.39 33.27 26.66
C VAL A 794 77.20 34.71 27.15
N GLU A 795 76.66 35.58 26.29
CA GLU A 795 76.34 36.97 26.66
C GLU A 795 75.17 37.03 27.66
N GLU A 796 75.18 38.02 28.56
CA GLU A 796 74.18 38.17 29.62
C GLU A 796 72.74 38.30 29.07
N ASP A 797 72.60 38.97 27.93
CA ASP A 797 71.31 39.18 27.22
C ASP A 797 70.72 37.87 26.68
N ARG A 798 71.54 36.82 26.52
CA ARG A 798 71.13 35.51 25.99
C ARG A 798 70.67 34.54 27.07
N VAL A 799 71.02 34.80 28.33
CA VAL A 799 70.72 33.92 29.46
C VAL A 799 69.21 33.69 29.58
N PHE A 800 68.39 34.72 29.35
CA PHE A 800 66.93 34.59 29.39
C PHE A 800 66.40 33.59 28.35
N SER A 801 66.83 33.70 27.09
CA SER A 801 66.40 32.80 26.00
C SER A 801 66.87 31.36 26.21
N ILE A 802 68.07 31.15 26.76
CA ILE A 802 68.60 29.82 27.06
C ILE A 802 67.82 29.18 28.21
N CYS A 803 67.49 29.97 29.22
CA CYS A 803 66.65 29.58 30.34
C CYS A 803 65.23 29.21 29.86
N GLN A 804 64.65 29.97 28.93
CA GLN A 804 63.38 29.61 28.29
C GLN A 804 63.48 28.28 27.52
N LEU A 805 64.55 28.09 26.73
CA LEU A 805 64.80 26.83 26.02
C LEU A 805 64.90 25.64 26.98
N LYS A 806 65.61 25.81 28.11
CA LYS A 806 65.76 24.78 29.13
C LYS A 806 64.44 24.42 29.81
N ALA A 807 63.61 25.42 30.11
CA ALA A 807 62.34 25.23 30.77
C ALA A 807 61.31 24.54 29.86
N VAL A 808 61.28 24.91 28.58
CA VAL A 808 60.31 24.38 27.61
C VAL A 808 60.77 23.05 26.99
N LEU A 809 62.06 22.92 26.66
CA LEU A 809 62.65 21.75 26.02
C LEU A 809 63.84 21.20 26.85
N PRO A 810 63.58 20.63 28.04
CA PRO A 810 64.64 20.15 28.93
C PRO A 810 65.44 18.99 28.32
N SER A 811 64.81 18.16 27.47
CA SER A 811 65.46 17.05 26.76
C SER A 811 66.45 17.55 25.71
N VAL A 812 66.13 18.63 24.99
CA VAL A 812 67.01 19.26 24.00
C VAL A 812 68.18 19.94 24.73
N TYR A 813 67.91 20.67 25.80
CA TYR A 813 68.95 21.28 26.62
C TYR A 813 69.90 20.24 27.23
N ALA A 814 69.38 19.11 27.71
CA ALA A 814 70.20 18.03 28.27
C ALA A 814 71.13 17.40 27.22
N LYS A 815 70.68 17.26 25.96
CA LYS A 815 71.51 16.73 24.86
C LYS A 815 72.72 17.61 24.54
N LEU A 816 72.64 18.92 24.79
CA LEU A 816 73.73 19.87 24.53
C LEU A 816 74.92 19.71 25.51
N ASN A 817 74.74 19.03 26.65
CA ASN A 817 75.80 18.74 27.64
C ASN A 817 76.68 19.96 28.00
N LEU A 818 76.07 21.14 28.16
CA LEU A 818 76.80 22.38 28.40
C LEU A 818 77.46 22.41 29.80
N THR A 819 78.79 22.41 29.80
CA THR A 819 79.68 22.68 30.95
C THR A 819 80.45 23.99 30.76
N LYS A 820 81.04 24.56 31.83
CA LYS A 820 81.78 25.85 31.78
C LYS A 820 82.86 25.96 30.68
N ASN A 821 83.43 24.84 30.23
CA ASN A 821 84.50 24.79 29.21
C ASN A 821 83.99 24.31 27.83
N SER A 822 82.69 24.31 27.60
CA SER A 822 82.13 23.83 26.32
C SER A 822 82.43 24.80 25.19
N PRO A 823 82.72 24.32 23.98
CA PRO A 823 82.90 25.17 22.81
C PRO A 823 81.61 25.93 22.47
N ARG A 824 81.76 27.05 21.75
CA ARG A 824 80.64 27.87 21.28
C ARG A 824 79.78 27.07 20.26
N PRO A 825 78.44 27.12 20.33
CA PRO A 825 77.51 26.40 19.45
C PRO A 825 77.72 26.65 17.95
N ASP A 826 78.32 27.78 17.57
CA ASP A 826 78.75 28.10 16.19
C ASP A 826 79.70 27.03 15.61
N LEU A 827 80.40 26.27 16.47
CA LEU A 827 81.26 25.14 16.09
C LEU A 827 80.54 23.78 16.10
N LEU A 828 79.32 23.72 16.64
CA LEU A 828 78.47 22.52 16.73
C LEU A 828 77.39 22.48 15.63
N ILE A 829 77.02 23.63 15.08
CA ILE A 829 76.07 23.74 13.97
C ILE A 829 76.88 23.97 12.70
N SER A 830 77.39 22.89 12.09
CA SER A 830 77.94 23.01 10.74
C SER A 830 76.81 23.37 9.77
N TYR A 831 77.00 24.44 9.00
CA TYR A 831 76.06 24.93 7.98
C TYR A 831 75.69 23.86 6.94
N ASP A 832 76.56 22.87 6.72
CA ASP A 832 76.36 21.81 5.71
C ASP A 832 75.49 20.64 6.25
N GLU A 833 75.41 20.44 7.57
CA GLU A 833 74.71 19.30 8.17
C GLU A 833 73.18 19.39 8.12
N ILE A 834 72.62 20.60 8.05
CA ILE A 834 71.16 20.82 7.97
C ILE A 834 70.61 20.34 6.62
N ILE A 835 71.41 20.45 5.55
CA ILE A 835 71.01 20.15 4.17
C ILE A 835 71.20 18.66 3.84
N GLU A 836 72.27 18.03 4.32
CA GLU A 836 72.61 16.65 3.99
C GLU A 836 71.95 15.59 4.89
N GLY A 837 71.23 16.01 5.94
CA GLY A 837 70.70 15.07 6.93
C GLY A 837 71.82 14.25 7.57
N GLY A 838 72.98 14.88 7.78
CA GLY A 838 74.16 14.24 8.35
C GLY A 838 73.82 13.56 9.68
N GLN A 839 74.54 12.47 10.00
CA GLN A 839 74.43 11.83 11.31
C GLN A 839 74.84 12.83 12.38
N ASP A 840 73.84 13.52 12.92
CA ASP A 840 74.00 14.37 14.07
C ASP A 840 74.28 13.46 15.27
N ASP A 841 75.51 13.51 15.79
CA ASP A 841 75.92 12.76 16.99
C ASP A 841 74.96 13.01 18.18
N MET A 842 74.24 14.15 18.18
CA MET A 842 73.28 14.56 19.20
C MET A 842 71.82 14.17 18.92
N LYS A 843 71.50 13.61 17.74
CA LYS A 843 70.13 13.28 17.30
C LYS A 843 69.14 14.43 17.52
N LEU A 844 69.50 15.64 17.07
CA LEU A 844 68.62 16.80 17.10
C LEU A 844 67.82 16.88 15.80
N THR A 845 66.61 17.41 15.89
CA THR A 845 65.80 17.67 14.69
C THR A 845 66.32 18.93 13.98
N PRO A 846 66.13 19.07 12.66
CA PRO A 846 66.53 20.28 11.94
C PRO A 846 65.92 21.57 12.51
N PHE A 847 64.69 21.52 13.06
CA PHE A 847 64.07 22.68 13.70
C PHE A 847 64.63 22.96 15.11
N GLN A 848 65.03 21.92 15.87
CA GLN A 848 65.75 22.12 17.13
C GLN A 848 67.08 22.84 16.92
N LYS A 849 67.78 22.60 15.80
CA LYS A 849 68.98 23.37 15.43
C LYS A 849 68.66 24.86 15.23
N VAL A 850 67.51 25.20 14.63
CA VAL A 850 67.01 26.60 14.51
C VAL A 850 66.78 27.22 15.89
N LEU A 851 66.15 26.49 16.82
CA LEU A 851 65.91 26.97 18.19
C LEU A 851 67.19 27.22 18.97
N ILE A 852 68.20 26.36 18.77
CA ILE A 852 69.53 26.53 19.40
C ILE A 852 70.22 27.77 18.81
N ALA A 853 70.21 27.94 17.48
CA ALA A 853 70.72 29.15 16.84
C ALA A 853 69.99 30.39 17.37
N GLN A 854 68.65 30.35 17.46
CA GLN A 854 67.86 31.45 18.01
C GLN A 854 68.24 31.77 19.45
N ALA A 855 68.50 30.77 20.31
CA ALA A 855 68.77 30.94 21.73
C ALA A 855 70.22 31.38 22.03
N PHE A 856 71.20 30.92 21.25
CA PHE A 856 72.62 31.15 21.52
C PHE A 856 73.30 32.11 20.54
N VAL A 857 72.86 32.18 19.28
CA VAL A 857 73.60 32.85 18.17
C VAL A 857 72.61 33.50 17.19
N PRO A 858 72.00 34.64 17.55
CA PRO A 858 70.98 35.28 16.70
C PRO A 858 71.53 35.76 15.34
N ASP A 859 72.83 36.04 15.24
CA ASP A 859 73.47 36.58 14.03
C ASP A 859 73.32 35.66 12.81
N ILE A 860 73.33 34.35 13.04
CA ILE A 860 73.25 33.33 11.98
C ILE A 860 71.81 32.83 11.75
N LEU A 861 70.84 33.36 12.52
CA LEU A 861 69.48 32.85 12.55
C LEU A 861 68.80 32.92 11.17
N VAL A 862 69.03 33.99 10.42
CA VAL A 862 68.44 34.16 9.08
C VAL A 862 68.93 33.10 8.12
N ASP A 863 70.23 32.79 8.14
CA ASP A 863 70.84 31.77 7.29
C ASP A 863 70.37 30.37 7.68
N VAL A 864 70.30 30.07 8.98
CA VAL A 864 69.84 28.79 9.51
C VAL A 864 68.35 28.57 9.20
N VAL A 865 67.51 29.60 9.33
CA VAL A 865 66.09 29.58 8.95
C VAL A 865 65.92 29.41 7.44
N SER A 866 66.77 30.07 6.65
CA SER A 866 66.81 29.90 5.19
C SER A 866 67.07 28.44 4.85
N GLN A 867 68.19 27.88 5.32
CA GLN A 867 68.58 26.48 5.07
C GLN A 867 67.55 25.48 5.55
N PHE A 868 66.96 25.69 6.73
CA PHE A 868 65.86 24.87 7.23
C PHE A 868 64.65 24.94 6.28
N SER A 869 64.29 26.13 5.79
CA SER A 869 63.21 26.28 4.81
C SER A 869 63.53 25.57 3.49
N GLN A 870 64.80 25.58 3.04
CA GLN A 870 65.26 24.85 1.84
C GLN A 870 65.19 23.33 2.05
N TYR A 871 65.66 22.84 3.19
CA TYR A 871 65.58 21.42 3.53
C TYR A 871 64.12 20.96 3.65
N THR A 872 63.26 21.77 4.26
CA THR A 872 61.88 21.38 4.55
C THR A 872 60.98 21.36 3.32
N LEU A 873 61.06 22.40 2.48
CA LEU A 873 60.33 22.52 1.22
C LEU A 873 61.00 21.72 0.08
N GLY A 874 62.22 21.21 0.30
CA GLY A 874 63.09 20.55 -0.69
C GLY A 874 63.92 21.57 -1.47
N ASN A 875 64.92 21.09 -2.23
CA ASN A 875 65.88 21.89 -3.05
C ASN A 875 65.25 22.85 -4.09
N ILE A 876 63.94 23.07 -4.06
CA ILE A 876 63.16 24.10 -4.74
C ILE A 876 63.84 25.49 -4.66
N LEU A 877 64.42 25.81 -3.49
CA LEU A 877 65.01 27.12 -3.21
C LEU A 877 66.43 27.32 -3.76
N SER A 878 67.11 26.27 -4.22
CA SER A 878 68.48 26.40 -4.80
C SER A 878 68.54 27.30 -6.06
N SER A 879 67.40 27.48 -6.74
CA SER A 879 67.27 28.31 -7.94
C SER A 879 66.96 29.79 -7.65
N LEU A 880 66.53 30.11 -6.44
CA LEU A 880 66.22 31.46 -5.99
C LEU A 880 67.35 31.90 -5.05
N LYS A 881 68.40 32.50 -5.61
CA LYS A 881 69.36 33.24 -4.80
C LYS A 881 68.57 34.34 -4.05
N PHE A 882 68.46 34.18 -2.74
CA PHE A 882 67.87 35.18 -1.85
C PHE A 882 68.71 36.46 -1.85
#